data_AF-A0A7J5NSV7-F1
#
_entry.id   AF-A0A7J5NSV7-F1
#
_cell.length_a   1.000
_cell.length_b   1.000
_cell.length_c   1.000
_cell.angle_alpha   90.00
_cell.angle_beta   90.00
_cell.angle_gamma   90.00
#
_symmetry.space_group_name_H-M   'P 1'
#
loop_
_entity.id
_entity.type
_entity.pdbx_description
1 polymer ?
#
loop_
_entity_poly.entity_id
_entity_poly.type
_entity_poly.pdbx_seq_one_letter_code
_entity_poly.pdbx_strand_id
1 'polypeptide(L)'
;MKQRISIFLLFTILLSANGYAQKAIMRLTQQTLMHEVRETPSPLDGQHITVNPPRFMWPDKFPHLGAVLDGVEEEDYKPEVTYRIRIARDPEFKSEVITAERKWAFFNPFKLFEKGKWYWQYAYVDKDGKEEWSPVSHFYIDEHIRTFNPPSLQEMLAKLPKTHPRILLDAKDWDNIIERNKNNPEAQAYIRKADKCLNHPLKHLEEEIDTTQVVKLTNIVQYRSALIRESRKIVDREEANIEAMVRAYLLTKNEVYYKEGIKRLSEILSWKNSKYFAGDFNRSTILSMSTSAYDAWYNLLTPDEKKLLLRTIRENGKKFYHEYVNHLENRIADNHVWQMTFRILNMAAFATYGELPMASTWVDYCYNEWVSRLPGLNTDGGWHNGDSYFQVNLRTLIEVPAFYSRISGFDFFADPWYNNNAFYVIYQQPPFSKSAGQGNSHESKLKPNGTRVGYADALARECNNPWAAAYVRTILQKEPDIMEKTFFGKSGDLTWYRCITKKALPKEGPTLAELPMAKVFNETGIGTMNTSLGDIDKNAMLSFRSSSYGSTSHALANQNAFNTFYGGKAIFYSSGHRTGFTDDHCMYSYRNTRAHNSILVNGMTQKIGTEGYGWIPRWYEGEKIAYMVGDASNAYGKVTSPLWLKRGELSGTQYTPEKGWDENKLDMFRRHIIQLGTTGVFVIYDELEGKEAVTWSYLLHTVELPMEIQELTDEVKVIGKNKAGGVSVAHLFSSAKTEQAMVDTFFCAPTNWKNVTNAQGKALKYPNHWHFSSTTVPCKTARFLTVMDTHGKNRPDMQVVRKGNTIQVGDWTITCNLTEKGKAAIYVSNKTEKVSLNYDAGKKEGATIVTDQVKGKQVNKVLTDYLPDFEI
;
A
#
# COMPACT_ATOMS: atom_id res chain seq x y z
N MET A 1 81.15 13.23 21.85
CA MET A 1 80.47 12.58 22.98
C MET A 1 79.36 11.72 22.39
N LYS A 2 79.31 10.42 22.73
CA LYS A 2 78.46 9.39 22.12
C LYS A 2 76.97 9.67 22.34
N GLN A 3 76.12 9.41 21.36
CA GLN A 3 74.82 8.76 21.61
C GLN A 3 74.27 8.07 20.36
N ARG A 4 73.88 6.82 20.59
CA ARG A 4 73.33 5.84 19.64
C ARG A 4 71.85 6.14 19.39
N ILE A 5 71.37 5.95 18.16
CA ILE A 5 69.97 5.60 17.89
C ILE A 5 70.00 4.44 16.89
N SER A 6 69.61 3.26 17.36
CA SER A 6 69.48 2.04 16.57
C SER A 6 68.04 1.91 16.07
N ILE A 7 67.94 1.57 14.78
CA ILE A 7 66.74 1.36 13.97
C ILE A 7 65.95 0.15 14.50
N PHE A 8 64.65 0.31 14.72
CA PHE A 8 63.70 -0.81 14.89
C PHE A 8 62.85 -0.93 13.63
N LEU A 9 62.95 -2.08 12.94
CA LEU A 9 62.08 -2.48 11.84
C LEU A 9 60.64 -2.68 12.36
N LEU A 10 59.67 -2.02 11.73
CA LEU A 10 58.25 -2.36 11.84
C LEU A 10 57.84 -3.22 10.64
N PHE A 11 57.60 -4.51 10.88
CA PHE A 11 56.86 -5.38 9.97
C PHE A 11 55.36 -5.08 10.14
N THR A 12 54.76 -4.33 9.22
CA THR A 12 53.30 -4.22 9.11
C THR A 12 52.76 -5.46 8.40
N ILE A 13 52.08 -6.31 9.16
CA ILE A 13 51.23 -7.39 8.63
C ILE A 13 50.00 -6.74 8.00
N LEU A 14 49.92 -6.79 6.66
CA LEU A 14 48.70 -6.56 5.90
C LEU A 14 47.69 -7.65 6.26
N LEU A 15 46.75 -7.35 7.15
CA LEU A 15 45.50 -8.08 7.26
C LEU A 15 44.67 -7.75 6.01
N SER A 16 44.77 -8.62 5.01
CA SER A 16 43.79 -8.73 3.94
C SER A 16 42.45 -9.12 4.56
N ALA A 17 41.61 -8.14 4.82
CA ALA A 17 40.18 -8.35 4.94
C ALA A 17 39.72 -8.94 3.60
N ASN A 18 39.53 -10.27 3.56
CA ASN A 18 38.72 -10.92 2.53
C ASN A 18 37.26 -10.50 2.76
N GLY A 19 36.95 -9.24 2.43
CA GLY A 19 35.59 -8.82 2.21
C GLY A 19 35.08 -9.57 1.00
N TYR A 20 34.10 -10.45 1.18
CA TYR A 20 33.33 -10.99 0.07
C TYR A 20 32.74 -9.80 -0.70
N ALA A 21 33.33 -9.45 -1.84
CA ALA A 21 32.78 -8.43 -2.72
C ALA A 21 31.37 -8.90 -3.15
N GLN A 22 30.35 -8.12 -2.79
CA GLN A 22 28.98 -8.40 -3.17
C GLN A 22 28.89 -8.39 -4.69
N LYS A 23 28.50 -9.52 -5.31
CA LYS A 23 28.25 -9.59 -6.75
C LYS A 23 27.23 -8.51 -7.12
N ALA A 24 27.48 -7.75 -8.20
CA ALA A 24 26.55 -6.69 -8.56
C ALA A 24 25.15 -7.23 -8.89
N ILE A 25 25.04 -8.42 -9.50
CA ILE A 25 23.77 -9.14 -9.69
C ILE A 25 23.56 -10.15 -8.54
N MET A 26 22.59 -9.87 -7.67
CA MET A 26 22.16 -10.77 -6.61
C MET A 26 21.14 -11.79 -7.13
N ARG A 27 21.24 -13.03 -6.63
CA ARG A 27 20.26 -14.09 -6.87
C ARG A 27 19.64 -14.48 -5.53
N LEU A 28 18.35 -14.20 -5.37
CA LEU A 28 17.61 -14.57 -4.17
C LEU A 28 17.17 -16.02 -4.27
N THR A 29 17.25 -16.76 -3.17
CA THR A 29 16.85 -18.18 -3.08
C THR A 29 15.72 -18.41 -2.10
N GLN A 30 15.30 -17.36 -1.38
CA GLN A 30 14.21 -17.40 -0.42
C GLN A 30 12.89 -17.73 -1.13
N GLN A 31 12.07 -18.58 -0.51
CA GLN A 31 10.74 -18.92 -1.02
C GLN A 31 9.78 -17.72 -0.96
N THR A 32 9.94 -16.86 0.04
CA THR A 32 9.22 -15.60 0.23
C THR A 32 10.17 -14.54 0.77
N LEU A 33 9.88 -13.25 0.53
CA LEU A 33 10.62 -12.12 1.12
C LEU A 33 9.87 -11.45 2.26
N MET A 34 8.56 -11.65 2.32
CA MET A 34 7.71 -11.17 3.41
C MET A 34 6.82 -12.30 3.91
N HIS A 35 6.50 -12.30 5.19
CA HIS A 35 5.74 -13.39 5.80
C HIS A 35 4.31 -12.98 6.12
N GLU A 36 3.35 -13.82 5.72
CA GLU A 36 1.94 -13.65 6.10
C GLU A 36 1.78 -13.54 7.62
N VAL A 37 2.48 -14.39 8.37
CA VAL A 37 2.58 -14.34 9.83
C VAL A 37 4.06 -14.23 10.19
N ARG A 38 4.43 -13.33 11.10
CA ARG A 38 5.83 -13.03 11.44
C ARG A 38 6.62 -14.29 11.79
N GLU A 39 7.77 -14.48 11.14
CA GLU A 39 8.69 -15.61 11.40
C GLU A 39 10.02 -15.18 12.02
N THR A 40 10.36 -13.89 11.98
CA THR A 40 11.63 -13.37 12.50
C THR A 40 11.41 -12.20 13.47
N PRO A 41 12.29 -12.02 14.48
CA PRO A 41 12.20 -10.89 15.39
C PRO A 41 12.69 -9.59 14.74
N SER A 42 12.16 -8.47 15.21
CA SER A 42 12.64 -7.12 14.86
C SER A 42 13.03 -6.40 16.16
N PRO A 43 14.22 -5.79 16.27
CA PRO A 43 15.29 -5.77 15.27
C PRO A 43 15.94 -7.16 15.08
N LEU A 44 16.41 -7.41 13.85
CA LEU A 44 17.11 -8.66 13.52
C LEU A 44 18.45 -8.75 14.25
N ASP A 45 18.98 -9.98 14.41
CA ASP A 45 20.31 -10.18 14.99
C ASP A 45 21.39 -9.51 14.13
N GLY A 46 22.23 -8.68 14.77
CA GLY A 46 23.25 -7.87 14.13
C GLY A 46 22.74 -6.62 13.42
N GLN A 47 21.44 -6.29 13.46
CA GLN A 47 20.89 -5.15 12.72
C GLN A 47 21.41 -3.81 13.25
N HIS A 48 21.80 -2.93 12.33
CA HIS A 48 21.97 -1.50 12.60
C HIS A 48 20.60 -0.84 12.47
N ILE A 49 19.99 -0.49 13.61
CA ILE A 49 18.62 0.03 13.59
C ILE A 49 18.55 1.42 12.95
N THR A 50 17.44 1.72 12.29
CA THR A 50 17.23 2.98 11.57
C THR A 50 16.53 4.05 12.43
N VAL A 51 15.98 3.66 13.58
CA VAL A 51 15.25 4.54 14.51
C VAL A 51 15.51 4.17 15.97
N ASN A 52 15.73 5.18 16.82
CA ASN A 52 15.91 5.06 18.27
C ASN A 52 14.71 5.69 19.01
N PRO A 53 14.05 4.99 19.94
CA PRO A 53 14.30 3.59 20.34
C PRO A 53 13.94 2.55 19.26
N PRO A 54 14.55 1.35 19.31
CA PRO A 54 14.09 0.20 18.53
C PRO A 54 12.63 -0.14 18.87
N ARG A 55 11.91 -0.66 17.88
CA ARG A 55 10.59 -1.27 18.05
C ARG A 55 10.79 -2.78 18.14
N PHE A 56 10.58 -3.35 19.32
CA PHE A 56 10.80 -4.78 19.53
C PHE A 56 9.55 -5.55 19.17
N MET A 57 9.67 -6.51 18.26
CA MET A 57 8.61 -7.41 17.83
C MET A 57 9.17 -8.82 17.66
N TRP A 58 8.35 -9.83 17.90
CA TRP A 58 8.77 -11.22 17.72
C TRP A 58 7.62 -12.11 17.26
N PRO A 59 7.90 -13.28 16.66
CA PRO A 59 6.87 -14.27 16.35
C PRO A 59 6.12 -14.71 17.60
N ASP A 60 4.81 -14.89 17.50
CA ASP A 60 4.04 -15.51 18.58
C ASP A 60 4.50 -16.96 18.82
N LYS A 61 4.39 -17.43 20.07
CA LYS A 61 4.61 -18.84 20.43
C LYS A 61 3.71 -19.78 19.64
N PHE A 62 2.49 -19.33 19.38
CA PHE A 62 1.49 -19.99 18.55
C PHE A 62 1.17 -19.05 17.38
N PRO A 63 1.95 -19.08 16.29
CA PRO A 63 1.71 -18.22 15.13
C PRO A 63 0.28 -18.43 14.60
N HIS A 64 -0.47 -17.35 14.47
CA HIS A 64 -1.90 -17.42 14.17
C HIS A 64 -2.21 -16.66 12.88
N LEU A 65 -2.75 -17.38 11.89
CA LEU A 65 -3.21 -16.78 10.62
C LEU A 65 -4.58 -16.12 10.80
N GLY A 66 -5.47 -16.76 11.57
CA GLY A 66 -6.85 -16.36 11.77
C GLY A 66 -7.75 -16.58 10.55
N ALA A 67 -8.96 -16.03 10.62
CA ALA A 67 -9.97 -16.19 9.58
C ALA A 67 -9.46 -15.72 8.21
N VAL A 68 -9.55 -16.61 7.21
CA VAL A 68 -8.98 -16.35 5.88
C VAL A 68 -9.84 -15.41 5.03
N LEU A 69 -11.13 -15.28 5.34
CA LEU A 69 -12.12 -14.44 4.66
C LEU A 69 -13.15 -13.88 5.65
N ASP A 70 -13.59 -12.64 5.44
CA ASP A 70 -14.77 -12.09 6.13
C ASP A 70 -16.04 -12.88 5.73
N GLY A 71 -16.85 -13.23 6.72
CA GLY A 71 -18.10 -13.97 6.55
C GLY A 71 -17.97 -15.50 6.46
N VAL A 72 -16.75 -16.05 6.50
CA VAL A 72 -16.47 -17.50 6.62
C VAL A 72 -15.48 -17.70 7.76
N GLU A 73 -16.00 -17.81 8.97
CA GLU A 73 -15.22 -17.99 10.20
C GLU A 73 -14.81 -19.46 10.35
N GLU A 74 -13.58 -19.69 10.81
CA GLU A 74 -13.08 -20.99 11.26
C GLU A 74 -12.54 -20.83 12.68
N GLU A 75 -12.80 -21.81 13.55
CA GLU A 75 -12.21 -21.83 14.89
C GLU A 75 -10.76 -22.31 14.77
N ASP A 76 -9.82 -21.43 15.14
CA ASP A 76 -8.39 -21.74 15.21
C ASP A 76 -7.89 -21.54 16.65
N TYR A 77 -6.85 -22.27 17.02
CA TYR A 77 -6.28 -22.25 18.37
C TYR A 77 -5.48 -20.96 18.59
N LYS A 78 -6.07 -20.02 19.34
CA LYS A 78 -5.41 -18.78 19.78
C LYS A 78 -5.48 -18.62 21.31
N PRO A 79 -4.53 -19.18 22.07
CA PRO A 79 -4.53 -19.07 23.52
C PRO A 79 -4.13 -17.67 23.97
N GLU A 80 -4.60 -17.24 25.13
CA GLU A 80 -4.00 -16.10 25.83
C GLU A 80 -2.58 -16.47 26.29
N VAL A 81 -1.62 -15.60 26.02
CA VAL A 81 -0.20 -15.83 26.31
C VAL A 81 0.40 -14.71 27.13
N THR A 82 1.54 -14.99 27.74
CA THR A 82 2.37 -14.00 28.41
C THR A 82 3.78 -14.08 27.85
N TYR A 83 4.36 -12.93 27.55
CA TYR A 83 5.73 -12.79 27.13
C TYR A 83 6.51 -11.92 28.12
N ARG A 84 7.80 -12.22 28.26
CA ARG A 84 8.77 -11.35 28.94
C ARG A 84 9.86 -10.93 27.97
N ILE A 85 10.48 -9.78 28.20
CA ILE A 85 11.62 -9.29 27.43
C ILE A 85 12.69 -8.78 28.39
N ARG A 86 13.96 -8.96 28.03
CA ARG A 86 15.10 -8.33 28.69
C ARG A 86 16.06 -7.73 27.67
N ILE A 87 16.53 -6.52 27.94
CA ILE A 87 17.43 -5.75 27.06
C ILE A 87 18.55 -5.16 27.93
N ALA A 88 19.81 -5.33 27.53
CA ALA A 88 20.96 -4.81 28.27
C ALA A 88 22.18 -4.61 27.35
N ARG A 89 23.18 -3.86 27.81
CA ARG A 89 24.52 -3.88 27.19
C ARG A 89 25.34 -5.11 27.59
N ASP A 90 25.03 -5.67 28.75
CA ASP A 90 25.63 -6.90 29.26
C ASP A 90 24.95 -8.12 28.61
N PRO A 91 25.68 -8.95 27.84
CA PRO A 91 25.11 -10.14 27.20
C PRO A 91 24.63 -11.21 28.20
N GLU A 92 25.07 -11.15 29.45
CA GLU A 92 24.60 -12.04 30.52
C GLU A 92 23.37 -11.50 31.26
N PHE A 93 22.93 -10.28 30.97
CA PHE A 93 21.79 -9.62 31.59
C PHE A 93 21.89 -9.55 33.13
N LYS A 94 23.06 -9.24 33.68
CA LYS A 94 23.31 -9.06 35.12
C LYS A 94 23.36 -7.60 35.55
N SER A 95 23.50 -6.66 34.61
CA SER A 95 23.61 -5.22 34.89
C SER A 95 22.76 -4.37 33.94
N GLU A 96 22.17 -3.28 34.48
CA GLU A 96 21.40 -2.26 33.75
C GLU A 96 20.32 -2.82 32.80
N VAL A 97 19.62 -3.86 33.26
CA VAL A 97 18.65 -4.60 32.44
C VAL A 97 17.30 -3.89 32.42
N ILE A 98 16.80 -3.62 31.22
CA ILE A 98 15.40 -3.23 30.99
C ILE A 98 14.58 -4.50 30.86
N THR A 99 13.54 -4.66 31.67
CA THR A 99 12.62 -5.80 31.60
C THR A 99 11.18 -5.35 31.45
N ALA A 100 10.36 -6.19 30.80
CA ALA A 100 8.93 -6.00 30.73
C ALA A 100 8.19 -7.32 30.56
N GLU A 101 6.91 -7.33 30.94
CA GLU A 101 5.96 -8.42 30.69
C GLU A 101 4.80 -7.90 29.84
N ARG A 102 4.38 -8.66 28.82
CA ARG A 102 3.32 -8.29 27.86
C ARG A 102 2.42 -9.47 27.57
N LYS A 103 1.19 -9.21 27.13
CA LYS A 103 0.25 -10.24 26.65
C LYS A 103 0.27 -10.41 25.13
N TRP A 104 1.19 -9.73 24.47
CA TRP A 104 1.35 -9.63 23.02
C TRP A 104 2.83 -9.57 22.67
N ALA A 105 3.15 -9.85 21.41
CA ALA A 105 4.52 -10.10 20.95
C ALA A 105 5.25 -8.84 20.44
N PHE A 106 5.07 -7.72 21.16
CA PHE A 106 5.78 -6.47 20.89
C PHE A 106 6.02 -5.64 22.16
N PHE A 107 7.06 -4.81 22.14
CA PHE A 107 7.46 -3.97 23.26
C PHE A 107 8.10 -2.64 22.82
N ASN A 108 7.64 -1.54 23.42
CA ASN A 108 8.20 -0.21 23.26
C ASN A 108 8.83 0.25 24.59
N PRO A 109 10.13 0.60 24.61
CA PRO A 109 10.82 0.99 25.83
C PRO A 109 10.57 2.45 26.25
N PHE A 110 10.06 3.30 25.35
CA PHE A 110 9.82 4.75 25.56
C PHE A 110 11.02 5.52 26.13
N LYS A 111 12.23 5.02 25.86
CA LYS A 111 13.50 5.56 26.36
C LYS A 111 14.53 5.49 25.24
N LEU A 112 15.28 6.57 25.04
CA LEU A 112 16.40 6.57 24.12
C LEU A 112 17.55 5.71 24.65
N PHE A 113 18.15 4.94 23.75
CA PHE A 113 19.29 4.10 24.03
C PHE A 113 20.57 4.83 23.62
N GLU A 114 21.64 4.64 24.38
CA GLU A 114 22.96 5.13 24.03
C GLU A 114 23.56 4.35 22.85
N LYS A 115 24.47 5.00 22.10
CA LYS A 115 25.18 4.38 20.97
C LYS A 115 25.91 3.09 21.34
N GLY A 116 26.13 2.23 20.36
CA GLY A 116 26.87 0.98 20.52
C GLY A 116 25.99 -0.26 20.48
N LYS A 117 26.54 -1.37 20.96
CA LYS A 117 25.94 -2.70 20.89
C LYS A 117 25.01 -2.96 22.09
N TRP A 118 23.85 -3.52 21.81
CA TRP A 118 22.86 -3.93 22.80
C TRP A 118 22.44 -5.38 22.55
N TYR A 119 22.13 -6.10 23.62
CA TYR A 119 21.66 -7.47 23.60
C TYR A 119 20.21 -7.53 24.08
N TRP A 120 19.43 -8.42 23.49
CA TRP A 120 18.05 -8.65 23.89
C TRP A 120 17.60 -10.07 23.62
N GLN A 121 16.57 -10.48 24.35
CA GLN A 121 15.86 -11.74 24.14
C GLN A 121 14.46 -11.61 24.76
N TYR A 122 13.54 -12.43 24.28
CA TYR A 122 12.17 -12.51 24.78
C TYR A 122 11.87 -13.94 25.24
N ALA A 123 10.87 -14.11 26.10
CA ALA A 123 10.43 -15.41 26.58
C ALA A 123 8.94 -15.55 26.45
N TYR A 124 8.47 -16.73 26.06
CA TYR A 124 7.11 -17.17 26.34
C TYR A 124 7.04 -17.70 27.77
N VAL A 125 5.99 -17.35 28.51
CA VAL A 125 5.74 -17.85 29.86
C VAL A 125 4.56 -18.82 29.78
N ASP A 126 4.81 -20.08 30.12
CA ASP A 126 3.77 -21.10 30.11
C ASP A 126 2.81 -20.99 31.31
N LYS A 127 1.82 -21.90 31.35
CA LYS A 127 0.79 -21.90 32.40
C LYS A 127 1.33 -22.18 33.80
N ASP A 128 2.50 -22.82 33.90
CA ASP A 128 3.17 -23.14 35.17
C ASP A 128 4.17 -22.04 35.58
N GLY A 129 4.30 -20.98 34.77
CA GLY A 129 5.20 -19.86 35.01
C GLY A 129 6.63 -20.11 34.52
N LYS A 130 6.88 -21.18 33.77
CA LYS A 130 8.20 -21.48 33.21
C LYS A 130 8.46 -20.59 31.99
N GLU A 131 9.67 -20.07 31.93
CA GLU A 131 10.13 -19.19 30.85
C GLU A 131 10.85 -19.98 29.76
N GLU A 132 10.41 -19.82 28.51
CA GLU A 132 11.09 -20.29 27.31
C GLU A 132 11.76 -19.11 26.61
N TRP A 133 13.02 -18.82 26.96
CA TRP A 133 13.80 -17.74 26.38
C TRP A 133 14.22 -18.03 24.93
N SER A 134 14.12 -17.01 24.07
CA SER A 134 14.71 -16.98 22.73
C SER A 134 16.24 -16.99 22.80
N PRO A 135 16.94 -17.27 21.68
CA PRO A 135 18.35 -16.94 21.57
C PRO A 135 18.61 -15.46 21.89
N VAL A 136 19.80 -15.18 22.44
CA VAL A 136 20.27 -13.80 22.64
C VAL A 136 20.58 -13.20 21.28
N SER A 137 19.80 -12.19 20.89
CA SER A 137 20.05 -11.38 19.70
C SER A 137 20.75 -10.08 20.09
N HIS A 138 21.39 -9.42 19.13
CA HIS A 138 22.00 -8.11 19.34
C HIS A 138 21.66 -7.13 18.23
N PHE A 139 21.74 -5.84 18.52
CA PHE A 139 21.59 -4.77 17.55
C PHE A 139 22.57 -3.63 17.84
N TYR A 140 22.78 -2.76 16.86
CA TYR A 140 23.68 -1.62 16.95
C TYR A 140 22.92 -0.31 16.81
N ILE A 141 23.33 0.65 17.63
CA ILE A 141 22.90 2.04 17.54
C ILE A 141 24.08 2.87 17.07
N ASP A 142 23.94 3.41 15.87
CA ASP A 142 24.96 4.26 15.26
C ASP A 142 24.94 5.69 15.84
N GLU A 143 26.03 6.41 15.65
CA GLU A 143 26.23 7.76 16.20
C GLU A 143 25.21 8.79 15.68
N HIS A 144 24.74 8.63 14.45
CA HIS A 144 23.80 9.54 13.79
C HIS A 144 22.46 8.87 13.47
N ILE A 145 21.92 8.14 14.43
CA ILE A 145 20.61 7.50 14.29
C ILE A 145 19.46 8.51 14.42
N ARG A 146 18.39 8.30 13.64
CA ARG A 146 17.16 9.07 13.77
C ARG A 146 16.50 8.77 15.12
N THR A 147 16.02 9.79 15.80
CA THR A 147 15.22 9.64 17.02
C THR A 147 13.74 9.86 16.73
N PHE A 148 12.89 8.91 17.14
CA PHE A 148 11.44 9.06 17.17
C PHE A 148 10.92 8.38 18.45
N ASN A 149 10.90 9.15 19.54
CA ASN A 149 10.58 8.68 20.88
C ASN A 149 9.29 9.35 21.38
N PRO A 150 8.10 8.83 21.01
CA PRO A 150 6.86 9.30 21.59
C PRO A 150 6.85 9.08 23.11
N PRO A 151 6.04 9.83 23.89
CA PRO A 151 5.96 9.65 25.33
C PRO A 151 5.39 8.29 25.70
N SER A 152 5.65 7.85 26.92
CA SER A 152 5.02 6.65 27.47
C SER A 152 3.50 6.82 27.55
N LEU A 153 2.79 5.68 27.55
CA LEU A 153 1.34 5.71 27.71
C LEU A 153 0.90 6.38 29.02
N GLN A 154 1.66 6.20 30.10
CA GLN A 154 1.36 6.82 31.39
C GLN A 154 1.39 8.35 31.30
N GLU A 155 2.39 8.92 30.62
CA GLU A 155 2.48 10.36 30.38
C GLU A 155 1.35 10.88 29.49
N MET A 156 0.93 10.09 28.50
CA MET A 156 -0.21 10.39 27.64
C MET A 156 -1.52 10.41 28.45
N LEU A 157 -1.76 9.38 29.27
CA LEU A 157 -2.98 9.24 30.06
C LEU A 157 -3.08 10.29 31.19
N ALA A 158 -1.94 10.72 31.75
CA ALA A 158 -1.91 11.82 32.70
C ALA A 158 -2.42 13.14 32.10
N LYS A 159 -2.35 13.30 30.77
CA LYS A 159 -2.82 14.48 30.02
C LYS A 159 -4.22 14.30 29.42
N LEU A 160 -4.80 13.09 29.48
CA LEU A 160 -6.12 12.83 28.94
C LEU A 160 -7.19 13.54 29.81
N PRO A 161 -8.05 14.40 29.23
CA PRO A 161 -9.11 15.05 30.00
C PRO A 161 -10.08 14.05 30.63
N LYS A 162 -10.56 14.38 31.83
CA LYS A 162 -11.60 13.60 32.55
C LYS A 162 -13.02 13.94 32.09
N THR A 163 -13.21 15.10 31.51
CA THR A 163 -14.52 15.61 31.03
C THR A 163 -14.76 15.24 29.59
N HIS A 164 -16.03 15.09 29.22
CA HIS A 164 -16.46 14.88 27.84
C HIS A 164 -17.07 16.17 27.22
N PRO A 165 -16.96 16.38 25.89
CA PRO A 165 -16.26 15.52 24.93
C PRO A 165 -14.73 15.59 25.08
N ARG A 166 -14.05 14.47 24.81
CA ARG A 166 -12.58 14.38 24.86
C ARG A 166 -11.95 13.70 23.65
N ILE A 167 -12.74 13.05 22.81
CA ILE A 167 -12.28 12.33 21.62
C ILE A 167 -12.56 13.14 20.36
N LEU A 168 -13.83 13.45 20.09
CA LEU A 168 -14.26 14.18 18.88
C LEU A 168 -13.75 15.62 18.87
N LEU A 169 -13.68 16.24 20.05
CA LEU A 169 -13.02 17.50 20.37
C LEU A 169 -12.71 17.52 21.88
N ASP A 170 -11.96 18.50 22.35
CA ASP A 170 -11.78 18.75 23.78
C ASP A 170 -12.85 19.72 24.27
N ALA A 171 -13.53 19.40 25.37
CA ALA A 171 -14.53 20.27 25.99
C ALA A 171 -14.02 21.70 26.21
N LYS A 172 -12.72 21.88 26.52
CA LYS A 172 -12.12 23.21 26.70
C LYS A 172 -12.06 24.06 25.43
N ASP A 173 -12.01 23.42 24.26
CA ASP A 173 -11.92 24.08 22.95
C ASP A 173 -13.30 24.18 22.28
N TRP A 174 -14.36 23.62 22.89
CA TRP A 174 -15.66 23.42 22.25
C TRP A 174 -16.31 24.73 21.77
N ASP A 175 -16.41 25.74 22.63
CA ASP A 175 -17.05 27.01 22.26
C ASP A 175 -16.28 27.76 21.17
N ASN A 176 -14.94 27.69 21.21
CA ASN A 176 -14.09 28.28 20.16
C ASN A 176 -14.29 27.55 18.82
N ILE A 177 -14.42 26.21 18.83
CA ILE A 177 -14.71 25.44 17.63
C ILE A 177 -16.07 25.84 17.04
N ILE A 178 -17.10 26.05 17.87
CA ILE A 178 -18.41 26.53 17.42
C ILE A 178 -18.26 27.89 16.73
N GLU A 179 -17.63 28.86 17.39
CA GLU A 179 -17.50 30.22 16.85
C GLU A 179 -16.71 30.24 15.54
N ARG A 180 -15.59 29.51 15.46
CA ARG A 180 -14.78 29.39 14.23
C ARG A 180 -15.54 28.78 13.06
N ASN A 181 -16.51 27.91 13.33
CA ASN A 181 -17.26 27.19 12.31
C ASN A 181 -18.61 27.82 11.96
N LYS A 182 -18.99 28.92 12.62
CA LYS A 182 -20.27 29.62 12.40
C LYS A 182 -20.52 29.92 10.91
N ASN A 183 -19.49 30.36 10.20
CA ASN A 183 -19.52 30.68 8.78
C ASN A 183 -18.77 29.66 7.89
N ASN A 184 -18.42 28.48 8.41
CA ASN A 184 -17.72 27.44 7.63
C ASN A 184 -18.72 26.62 6.79
N PRO A 185 -18.67 26.65 5.44
CA PRO A 185 -19.59 25.90 4.59
C PRO A 185 -19.54 24.38 4.82
N GLU A 186 -18.36 23.84 5.17
CA GLU A 186 -18.18 22.42 5.49
C GLU A 186 -18.92 22.04 6.78
N ALA A 187 -18.87 22.90 7.81
CA ALA A 187 -19.59 22.69 9.06
C ALA A 187 -21.11 22.74 8.83
N GLN A 188 -21.58 23.67 8.00
CA GLN A 188 -23.00 23.77 7.63
C GLN A 188 -23.51 22.53 6.88
N ALA A 189 -22.64 21.75 6.22
CA ALA A 189 -23.04 20.51 5.56
C ALA A 189 -23.50 19.43 6.57
N TYR A 190 -22.91 19.38 7.77
CA TYR A 190 -23.37 18.49 8.85
C TYR A 190 -24.78 18.84 9.29
N ILE A 191 -25.04 20.13 9.55
CA ILE A 191 -26.34 20.66 9.98
C ILE A 191 -27.41 20.34 8.91
N ARG A 192 -27.15 20.66 7.65
CA ARG A 192 -28.08 20.38 6.54
C ARG A 192 -28.44 18.90 6.41
N LYS A 193 -27.48 17.99 6.61
CA LYS A 193 -27.76 16.55 6.56
C LYS A 193 -28.55 16.11 7.78
N ALA A 194 -28.18 16.56 8.98
CA ALA A 194 -28.89 16.24 10.21
C ALA A 194 -30.36 16.71 10.17
N ASP A 195 -30.62 17.94 9.67
CA ASP A 195 -31.97 18.50 9.52
C ASP A 195 -32.86 17.66 8.60
N LYS A 196 -32.29 17.16 7.48
CA LYS A 196 -33.03 16.26 6.57
C LYS A 196 -33.47 14.97 7.25
N CYS A 197 -32.63 14.45 8.15
CA CYS A 197 -32.92 13.22 8.88
C CYS A 197 -34.05 13.41 9.89
N LEU A 198 -34.23 14.58 10.51
CA LEU A 198 -35.30 14.83 11.50
C LEU A 198 -36.71 14.46 11.00
N ASN A 199 -36.93 14.49 9.68
CA ASN A 199 -38.24 14.26 9.05
C ASN A 199 -38.39 12.87 8.37
N HIS A 200 -37.44 11.94 8.53
CA HIS A 200 -37.43 10.66 7.79
C HIS A 200 -37.33 9.44 8.73
N PRO A 201 -38.43 8.80 9.15
CA PRO A 201 -38.36 7.68 10.09
C PRO A 201 -37.49 6.53 9.56
N LEU A 202 -36.68 5.95 10.46
CA LEU A 202 -35.88 4.75 10.18
C LEU A 202 -36.72 3.50 10.48
N LYS A 203 -36.73 2.54 9.55
CA LYS A 203 -37.37 1.23 9.73
C LYS A 203 -36.37 0.18 10.24
N HIS A 204 -36.88 -1.00 10.59
CA HIS A 204 -36.06 -2.16 10.91
C HIS A 204 -35.24 -2.64 9.70
N LEU A 205 -34.10 -3.28 9.95
CA LEU A 205 -33.17 -3.72 8.90
C LEU A 205 -33.85 -4.62 7.87
N GLU A 206 -34.75 -5.50 8.30
CA GLU A 206 -35.51 -6.44 7.47
C GLU A 206 -36.37 -5.74 6.41
N GLU A 207 -36.79 -4.50 6.67
CA GLU A 207 -37.61 -3.70 5.75
C GLU A 207 -36.77 -2.83 4.81
N GLU A 208 -35.50 -2.60 5.16
CA GLU A 208 -34.57 -1.73 4.43
C GLU A 208 -33.65 -2.50 3.48
N ILE A 209 -33.30 -3.75 3.82
CA ILE A 209 -32.32 -4.55 3.08
C ILE A 209 -32.93 -5.23 1.85
N ASP A 210 -32.21 -5.19 0.73
CA ASP A 210 -32.54 -5.99 -0.46
C ASP A 210 -31.69 -7.26 -0.51
N THR A 211 -32.33 -8.42 -0.23
CA THR A 211 -31.68 -9.74 -0.35
C THR A 211 -32.12 -10.53 -1.59
N THR A 212 -32.85 -9.92 -2.53
CA THR A 212 -33.47 -10.64 -3.66
C THR A 212 -32.47 -11.36 -4.56
N GLN A 213 -31.27 -10.80 -4.75
CA GLN A 213 -30.20 -11.46 -5.50
C GLN A 213 -29.30 -12.32 -4.61
N VAL A 214 -29.16 -11.99 -3.33
CA VAL A 214 -28.31 -12.70 -2.38
C VAL A 214 -28.76 -14.16 -2.24
N VAL A 215 -30.07 -14.40 -2.13
CA VAL A 215 -30.65 -15.75 -1.97
C VAL A 215 -30.45 -16.68 -3.17
N LYS A 216 -30.01 -16.15 -4.32
CA LYS A 216 -29.76 -16.94 -5.54
C LYS A 216 -28.33 -17.50 -5.61
N LEU A 217 -27.43 -17.05 -4.75
CA LEU A 217 -26.03 -17.46 -4.74
C LEU A 217 -25.87 -18.77 -3.98
N THR A 218 -25.32 -19.80 -4.64
CA THR A 218 -25.12 -21.14 -4.06
C THR A 218 -23.73 -21.34 -3.46
N ASN A 219 -22.70 -20.63 -3.97
CA ASN A 219 -21.38 -20.62 -3.35
C ASN A 219 -21.42 -19.79 -2.05
N ILE A 220 -20.98 -20.40 -0.94
CA ILE A 220 -21.09 -19.78 0.40
C ILE A 220 -20.26 -18.49 0.52
N VAL A 221 -19.08 -18.41 -0.08
CA VAL A 221 -18.24 -17.21 -0.08
C VAL A 221 -18.95 -16.06 -0.82
N GLN A 222 -19.54 -16.35 -1.98
CA GLN A 222 -20.30 -15.37 -2.74
C GLN A 222 -21.55 -14.92 -1.98
N TYR A 223 -22.33 -15.86 -1.43
CA TYR A 223 -23.53 -15.57 -0.62
C TYR A 223 -23.20 -14.64 0.55
N ARG A 224 -22.19 -14.99 1.36
CA ARG A 224 -21.76 -14.20 2.53
C ARG A 224 -21.25 -12.82 2.11
N SER A 225 -20.42 -12.75 1.07
CA SER A 225 -19.88 -11.47 0.57
C SER A 225 -20.98 -10.54 0.05
N ALA A 226 -22.01 -11.09 -0.62
CA ALA A 226 -23.15 -10.32 -1.09
C ALA A 226 -24.03 -9.84 0.08
N LEU A 227 -24.28 -10.69 1.08
CA LEU A 227 -25.02 -10.31 2.29
C LEU A 227 -24.32 -9.18 3.07
N ILE A 228 -23.00 -9.28 3.24
CA ILE A 228 -22.18 -8.23 3.86
C ILE A 228 -22.33 -6.93 3.08
N ARG A 229 -22.24 -6.97 1.74
CA ARG A 229 -22.41 -5.78 0.90
C ARG A 229 -23.78 -5.12 1.09
N GLU A 230 -24.86 -5.90 1.01
CA GLU A 230 -26.22 -5.35 1.06
C GLU A 230 -26.58 -4.79 2.44
N SER A 231 -26.21 -5.50 3.52
CA SER A 231 -26.37 -4.98 4.88
C SER A 231 -25.54 -3.73 5.13
N ARG A 232 -24.30 -3.70 4.65
CA ARG A 232 -23.43 -2.52 4.75
C ARG A 232 -23.99 -1.28 4.06
N LYS A 233 -24.72 -1.41 2.94
CA LYS A 233 -25.33 -0.23 2.29
C LYS A 233 -26.28 0.51 3.25
N ILE A 234 -27.04 -0.24 4.04
CA ILE A 234 -28.01 0.33 4.99
C ILE A 234 -27.28 0.89 6.22
N VAL A 235 -26.37 0.11 6.80
CA VAL A 235 -25.60 0.53 7.98
C VAL A 235 -24.70 1.74 7.69
N ASP A 236 -23.99 1.76 6.55
CA ASP A 236 -23.11 2.88 6.16
C ASP A 236 -23.95 4.16 5.86
N ARG A 237 -25.18 4.01 5.32
CA ARG A 237 -26.11 5.13 5.11
C ARG A 237 -26.53 5.76 6.45
N GLU A 238 -26.92 4.94 7.41
CA GLU A 238 -27.36 5.42 8.73
C GLU A 238 -26.20 5.88 9.61
N GLU A 239 -25.00 5.32 9.49
CA GLU A 239 -23.80 5.85 10.12
C GLU A 239 -23.57 7.31 9.72
N ALA A 240 -23.66 7.62 8.42
CA ALA A 240 -23.51 8.98 7.96
C ALA A 240 -24.58 9.91 8.58
N ASN A 241 -25.80 9.43 8.82
CA ASN A 241 -26.87 10.20 9.48
C ASN A 241 -26.56 10.44 10.96
N ILE A 242 -26.15 9.41 11.71
CA ILE A 242 -25.77 9.54 13.13
C ILE A 242 -24.57 10.46 13.29
N GLU A 243 -23.52 10.25 12.51
CA GLU A 243 -22.30 11.06 12.56
C GLU A 243 -22.55 12.52 12.16
N ALA A 244 -23.57 12.79 11.33
CA ALA A 244 -24.07 14.14 11.04
C ALA A 244 -24.76 14.77 12.25
N MET A 245 -25.67 14.05 12.91
CA MET A 245 -26.37 14.55 14.10
C MET A 245 -25.42 14.81 15.26
N VAL A 246 -24.45 13.91 15.48
CA VAL A 246 -23.39 14.09 16.48
C VAL A 246 -22.64 15.39 16.22
N ARG A 247 -22.17 15.62 14.99
CA ARG A 247 -21.40 16.83 14.65
C ARG A 247 -22.27 18.09 14.61
N ALA A 248 -23.51 18.00 14.15
CA ALA A 248 -24.45 19.11 14.20
C ALA A 248 -24.72 19.54 15.65
N TYR A 249 -24.90 18.59 16.58
CA TYR A 249 -24.95 18.89 18.00
C TYR A 249 -23.66 19.55 18.50
N LEU A 250 -22.49 18.99 18.19
CA LEU A 250 -21.21 19.60 18.59
C LEU A 250 -21.00 21.02 18.02
N LEU A 251 -21.60 21.34 16.86
CA LEU A 251 -21.48 22.65 16.22
C LEU A 251 -22.53 23.66 16.69
N THR A 252 -23.62 23.23 17.34
CA THR A 252 -24.77 24.11 17.64
C THR A 252 -25.28 24.03 19.08
N LYS A 253 -24.93 22.97 19.81
CA LYS A 253 -25.53 22.54 21.07
C LYS A 253 -27.06 22.38 21.03
N ASN A 254 -27.66 22.26 19.84
CA ASN A 254 -29.10 22.07 19.70
C ASN A 254 -29.48 20.62 20.02
N GLU A 255 -30.19 20.43 21.13
CA GLU A 255 -30.58 19.11 21.64
C GLU A 255 -31.51 18.32 20.70
N VAL A 256 -32.12 18.95 19.69
CA VAL A 256 -32.95 18.23 18.70
C VAL A 256 -32.17 17.11 18.02
N TYR A 257 -30.87 17.35 17.75
CA TYR A 257 -29.99 16.37 17.12
C TYR A 257 -29.63 15.22 18.07
N TYR A 258 -29.50 15.50 19.37
CA TYR A 258 -29.31 14.45 20.38
C TYR A 258 -30.56 13.57 20.49
N LYS A 259 -31.74 14.18 20.63
CA LYS A 259 -33.02 13.45 20.84
C LYS A 259 -33.35 12.52 19.66
N GLU A 260 -33.21 13.00 18.43
CA GLU A 260 -33.41 12.15 17.27
C GLU A 260 -32.24 11.17 17.06
N GLY A 261 -31.02 11.60 17.35
CA GLY A 261 -29.82 10.77 17.22
C GLY A 261 -29.84 9.54 18.12
N ILE A 262 -30.22 9.68 19.39
CA ILE A 262 -30.29 8.55 20.33
C ILE A 262 -31.41 7.57 19.96
N LYS A 263 -32.55 8.07 19.46
CA LYS A 263 -33.65 7.26 18.96
C LYS A 263 -33.21 6.40 17.77
N ARG A 264 -32.58 7.02 16.76
CA ARG A 264 -32.06 6.30 15.58
C ARG A 264 -30.95 5.32 15.93
N LEU A 265 -30.00 5.75 16.75
CA LEU A 265 -28.90 4.88 17.15
C LEU A 265 -29.45 3.65 17.88
N SER A 266 -30.41 3.81 18.79
CA SER A 266 -31.06 2.69 19.49
C SER A 266 -31.69 1.68 18.51
N GLU A 267 -32.34 2.17 17.45
CA GLU A 267 -32.87 1.31 16.38
C GLU A 267 -31.74 0.54 15.67
N ILE A 268 -30.67 1.22 15.24
CA ILE A 268 -29.52 0.57 14.57
C ILE A 268 -28.84 -0.47 15.48
N LEU A 269 -28.73 -0.17 16.77
CA LEU A 269 -28.17 -1.10 17.76
C LEU A 269 -29.01 -2.37 17.92
N SER A 270 -30.31 -2.30 17.67
CA SER A 270 -31.20 -3.48 17.70
C SER A 270 -30.90 -4.46 16.56
N TRP A 271 -30.39 -3.98 15.42
CA TRP A 271 -30.11 -4.78 14.24
C TRP A 271 -29.00 -5.82 14.45
N LYS A 272 -28.18 -5.68 15.50
CA LYS A 272 -27.06 -6.59 15.79
C LYS A 272 -27.46 -8.06 15.93
N ASN A 273 -28.72 -8.33 16.24
CA ASN A 273 -29.28 -9.67 16.40
C ASN A 273 -29.96 -10.20 15.11
N SER A 274 -30.07 -9.38 14.07
CA SER A 274 -30.66 -9.78 12.80
C SER A 274 -29.73 -10.74 12.06
N LYS A 275 -30.30 -11.78 11.43
CA LYS A 275 -29.57 -12.69 10.53
C LYS A 275 -28.95 -11.97 9.32
N TYR A 276 -29.43 -10.76 9.01
CA TYR A 276 -28.93 -9.94 7.92
C TYR A 276 -27.74 -9.07 8.31
N PHE A 277 -27.48 -8.89 9.60
CA PHE A 277 -26.34 -8.09 10.08
C PHE A 277 -25.05 -8.91 9.99
N ALA A 278 -24.32 -8.74 8.89
CA ALA A 278 -23.13 -9.54 8.57
C ALA A 278 -21.87 -8.68 8.40
N GLY A 279 -20.72 -9.27 8.75
CA GLY A 279 -19.40 -8.66 8.54
C GLY A 279 -18.90 -7.80 9.70
N ASP A 280 -17.59 -7.77 9.85
CA ASP A 280 -16.87 -7.03 10.89
C ASP A 280 -17.00 -5.50 10.75
N PHE A 281 -17.12 -4.97 9.53
CA PHE A 281 -17.35 -3.54 9.31
C PHE A 281 -18.68 -3.06 9.87
N ASN A 282 -19.77 -3.83 9.72
CA ASN A 282 -21.06 -3.47 10.31
C ASN A 282 -20.94 -3.42 11.84
N ARG A 283 -20.30 -4.43 12.43
CA ARG A 283 -20.06 -4.50 13.87
C ARG A 283 -19.20 -3.35 14.40
N SER A 284 -18.11 -3.02 13.71
CA SER A 284 -17.26 -1.88 14.08
C SER A 284 -17.98 -0.54 13.89
N THR A 285 -18.89 -0.43 12.92
CA THR A 285 -19.71 0.77 12.73
C THR A 285 -20.60 1.06 13.94
N ILE A 286 -21.22 0.01 14.52
CA ILE A 286 -21.97 0.14 15.77
C ILE A 286 -21.07 0.62 16.92
N LEU A 287 -19.85 0.09 17.05
CA LEU A 287 -18.88 0.57 18.04
C LEU A 287 -18.50 2.03 17.81
N SER A 288 -18.26 2.42 16.55
CA SER A 288 -17.92 3.80 16.16
C SER A 288 -19.03 4.78 16.52
N MET A 289 -20.26 4.55 16.06
CA MET A 289 -21.40 5.43 16.35
C MET A 289 -21.69 5.53 17.84
N SER A 290 -21.60 4.41 18.57
CA SER A 290 -21.78 4.39 20.02
C SER A 290 -20.72 5.24 20.73
N THR A 291 -19.47 5.19 20.25
CA THR A 291 -18.37 6.02 20.78
C THR A 291 -18.61 7.50 20.50
N SER A 292 -18.97 7.84 19.27
CA SER A 292 -19.27 9.23 18.86
C SER A 292 -20.43 9.82 19.68
N ALA A 293 -21.53 9.08 19.82
CA ALA A 293 -22.70 9.46 20.61
C ALA A 293 -22.37 9.58 22.11
N TYR A 294 -21.62 8.61 22.65
CA TYR A 294 -21.22 8.61 24.06
C TYR A 294 -20.36 9.82 24.40
N ASP A 295 -19.35 10.13 23.58
CA ASP A 295 -18.44 11.25 23.81
C ASP A 295 -19.14 12.60 23.63
N ALA A 296 -19.93 12.76 22.56
CA ALA A 296 -20.58 14.04 22.27
C ALA A 296 -21.75 14.35 23.19
N TRP A 297 -22.64 13.39 23.45
CA TRP A 297 -23.87 13.60 24.21
C TRP A 297 -23.73 13.26 25.70
N TYR A 298 -22.53 12.95 26.18
CA TYR A 298 -22.23 12.47 27.53
C TYR A 298 -23.04 13.17 28.64
N ASN A 299 -23.09 14.50 28.61
CA ASN A 299 -23.73 15.33 29.64
C ASN A 299 -25.27 15.41 29.53
N LEU A 300 -25.85 14.88 28.45
CA LEU A 300 -27.30 14.81 28.20
C LEU A 300 -27.89 13.41 28.40
N LEU A 301 -27.04 12.37 28.32
CA LEU A 301 -27.50 10.99 28.39
C LEU A 301 -28.22 10.70 29.70
N THR A 302 -29.42 10.13 29.59
CA THR A 302 -30.09 9.51 30.74
C THR A 302 -29.27 8.30 31.23
N PRO A 303 -29.49 7.83 32.47
CA PRO A 303 -28.81 6.64 32.98
C PRO A 303 -28.96 5.40 32.08
N ASP A 304 -30.13 5.20 31.48
CA ASP A 304 -30.41 4.06 30.60
C ASP A 304 -29.72 4.19 29.24
N GLU A 305 -29.72 5.37 28.65
CA GLU A 305 -28.98 5.64 27.40
C GLU A 305 -27.47 5.48 27.61
N LYS A 306 -26.93 6.01 28.71
CA LYS A 306 -25.52 5.83 29.07
C LYS A 306 -25.17 4.36 29.25
N LYS A 307 -26.03 3.60 29.93
CA LYS A 307 -25.89 2.14 30.12
C LYS A 307 -25.98 1.37 28.81
N LEU A 308 -26.84 1.79 27.88
CA LEU A 308 -26.97 1.19 26.54
C LEU A 308 -25.67 1.37 25.75
N LEU A 309 -25.16 2.61 25.66
CA LEU A 309 -23.95 2.92 24.89
C LEU A 309 -22.72 2.24 25.50
N LEU A 310 -22.53 2.31 26.83
CA LEU A 310 -21.42 1.63 27.51
C LEU A 310 -21.45 0.12 27.34
N ARG A 311 -22.64 -0.50 27.38
CA ARG A 311 -22.78 -1.94 27.14
C ARG A 311 -22.37 -2.31 25.71
N THR A 312 -22.81 -1.54 24.73
CA THR A 312 -22.47 -1.74 23.33
C THR A 312 -20.97 -1.55 23.08
N ILE A 313 -20.36 -0.52 23.65
CA ILE A 313 -18.91 -0.30 23.58
C ILE A 313 -18.18 -1.48 24.22
N ARG A 314 -18.60 -1.91 25.41
CA ARG A 314 -18.01 -3.03 26.13
C ARG A 314 -18.03 -4.33 25.31
N GLU A 315 -19.19 -4.71 24.78
CA GLU A 315 -19.39 -5.95 24.03
C GLU A 315 -18.54 -6.00 22.76
N ASN A 316 -18.58 -4.93 21.95
CA ASN A 316 -17.88 -4.91 20.67
C ASN A 316 -16.38 -4.63 20.84
N GLY A 317 -15.99 -3.74 21.75
CA GLY A 317 -14.59 -3.49 22.07
C GLY A 317 -13.88 -4.74 22.58
N LYS A 318 -14.54 -5.53 23.44
CA LYS A 318 -14.03 -6.83 23.89
C LYS A 318 -13.81 -7.78 22.71
N LYS A 319 -14.79 -7.88 21.79
CA LYS A 319 -14.68 -8.77 20.62
C LYS A 319 -13.50 -8.37 19.72
N PHE A 320 -13.39 -7.09 19.33
CA PHE A 320 -12.28 -6.64 18.48
C PHE A 320 -10.91 -6.80 19.16
N TYR A 321 -10.78 -6.45 20.43
CA TYR A 321 -9.53 -6.68 21.15
C TYR A 321 -9.12 -8.17 21.14
N HIS A 322 -10.06 -9.09 21.40
CA HIS A 322 -9.78 -10.52 21.33
C HIS A 322 -9.49 -11.01 19.91
N GLU A 323 -10.02 -10.37 18.87
CA GLU A 323 -9.63 -10.66 17.48
C GLU A 323 -8.19 -10.21 17.22
N TYR A 324 -7.76 -9.06 17.73
CA TYR A 324 -6.46 -8.46 17.43
C TYR A 324 -5.30 -9.11 18.18
N VAL A 325 -5.42 -9.27 19.50
CA VAL A 325 -4.29 -9.70 20.34
C VAL A 325 -3.78 -11.08 19.89
N ASN A 326 -2.45 -11.24 19.81
CA ASN A 326 -1.75 -12.43 19.33
C ASN A 326 -2.11 -12.80 17.88
N HIS A 327 -2.43 -11.79 17.07
CA HIS A 327 -2.81 -11.95 15.67
C HIS A 327 -2.39 -10.73 14.85
N LEU A 328 -3.07 -9.59 15.03
CA LEU A 328 -2.90 -8.36 14.25
C LEU A 328 -1.43 -7.92 14.18
N GLU A 329 -0.76 -7.86 15.32
CA GLU A 329 0.61 -7.36 15.46
C GLU A 329 1.62 -8.13 14.61
N ASN A 330 1.31 -9.38 14.28
CA ASN A 330 2.18 -10.30 13.56
C ASN A 330 1.62 -10.72 12.20
N ARG A 331 0.51 -10.13 11.73
CA ARG A 331 0.06 -10.29 10.34
C ARG A 331 0.84 -9.34 9.42
N ILE A 332 1.08 -9.77 8.17
CA ILE A 332 1.71 -8.93 7.15
C ILE A 332 0.99 -7.58 6.99
N ALA A 333 -0.34 -7.64 6.93
CA ALA A 333 -1.26 -6.53 7.10
C ALA A 333 -2.67 -7.12 7.24
N ASP A 334 -3.39 -6.76 8.29
CA ASP A 334 -4.82 -7.11 8.40
C ASP A 334 -5.66 -5.96 7.85
N ASN A 335 -6.24 -6.19 6.67
CA ASN A 335 -6.87 -5.17 5.86
C ASN A 335 -7.96 -4.39 6.61
N HIS A 336 -8.97 -5.06 7.15
CA HIS A 336 -10.12 -4.37 7.74
C HIS A 336 -9.71 -3.62 9.01
N VAL A 337 -8.75 -4.20 9.75
CA VAL A 337 -8.19 -3.62 10.97
C VAL A 337 -7.44 -2.34 10.69
N TRP A 338 -6.49 -2.37 9.76
CA TRP A 338 -5.69 -1.20 9.38
C TRP A 338 -6.56 -0.10 8.75
N GLN A 339 -7.56 -0.50 7.97
CA GLN A 339 -8.46 0.44 7.30
C GLN A 339 -9.31 1.25 8.28
N MET A 340 -9.99 0.58 9.21
CA MET A 340 -10.97 1.25 10.07
C MET A 340 -11.03 0.68 11.48
N THR A 341 -11.04 -0.65 11.65
CA THR A 341 -11.50 -1.22 12.93
C THR A 341 -10.50 -0.98 14.07
N PHE A 342 -9.20 -0.88 13.79
CA PHE A 342 -8.18 -0.45 14.77
C PHE A 342 -8.46 0.96 15.29
N ARG A 343 -8.65 1.94 14.39
CA ARG A 343 -8.94 3.32 14.79
C ARG A 343 -10.23 3.38 15.61
N ILE A 344 -11.24 2.61 15.23
CA ILE A 344 -12.52 2.57 15.95
C ILE A 344 -12.33 2.03 17.38
N LEU A 345 -11.63 0.90 17.55
CA LEU A 345 -11.31 0.38 18.89
C LEU A 345 -10.48 1.38 19.69
N ASN A 346 -9.48 2.00 19.06
CA ASN A 346 -8.63 3.01 19.69
C ASN A 346 -9.48 4.16 20.26
N MET A 347 -10.33 4.77 19.43
CA MET A 347 -11.17 5.89 19.89
C MET A 347 -12.16 5.45 20.98
N ALA A 348 -12.73 4.25 20.88
CA ALA A 348 -13.64 3.71 21.90
C ALA A 348 -12.93 3.45 23.25
N ALA A 349 -11.69 2.94 23.20
CA ALA A 349 -10.86 2.68 24.35
C ALA A 349 -10.56 3.99 25.11
N PHE A 350 -10.10 5.02 24.41
CA PHE A 350 -9.84 6.32 25.02
C PHE A 350 -11.13 7.03 25.49
N ALA A 351 -12.25 6.88 24.79
CA ALA A 351 -13.54 7.44 25.20
C ALA A 351 -13.99 6.90 26.56
N THR A 352 -13.68 5.64 26.87
CA THR A 352 -14.18 4.94 28.07
C THR A 352 -13.09 4.63 29.10
N TYR A 353 -11.88 5.15 28.90
CA TYR A 353 -10.78 5.02 29.85
C TYR A 353 -11.15 5.65 31.20
N GLY A 354 -10.96 4.88 32.27
CA GLY A 354 -11.35 5.24 33.64
C GLY A 354 -12.80 4.91 34.01
N GLU A 355 -13.62 4.45 33.06
CA GLU A 355 -15.04 4.11 33.29
C GLU A 355 -15.32 2.63 33.03
N LEU A 356 -14.78 2.07 31.95
CA LEU A 356 -14.79 0.64 31.67
C LEU A 356 -13.45 0.01 32.08
N PRO A 357 -13.41 -0.96 33.02
CA PRO A 357 -12.15 -1.53 33.50
C PRO A 357 -11.25 -2.12 32.38
N MET A 358 -11.86 -2.70 31.35
CA MET A 358 -11.17 -3.31 30.21
C MET A 358 -10.60 -2.29 29.23
N ALA A 359 -11.07 -1.03 29.27
CA ALA A 359 -10.53 0.02 28.41
C ALA A 359 -9.05 0.30 28.70
N SER A 360 -8.58 0.06 29.92
CA SER A 360 -7.15 0.16 30.27
C SER A 360 -6.28 -0.77 29.42
N THR A 361 -6.72 -2.01 29.20
CA THR A 361 -6.01 -2.99 28.36
C THR A 361 -6.07 -2.60 26.88
N TRP A 362 -7.21 -2.10 26.41
CA TRP A 362 -7.37 -1.71 25.01
C TRP A 362 -6.54 -0.48 24.65
N VAL A 363 -6.51 0.52 25.55
CA VAL A 363 -5.66 1.70 25.41
C VAL A 363 -4.19 1.29 25.37
N ASP A 364 -3.77 0.35 26.24
CA ASP A 364 -2.41 -0.17 26.25
C ASP A 364 -2.02 -0.84 24.93
N TYR A 365 -2.86 -1.76 24.47
CA TYR A 365 -2.65 -2.46 23.20
C TYR A 365 -2.63 -1.49 22.01
N CYS A 366 -3.67 -0.65 21.83
CA CYS A 366 -3.77 0.24 20.67
C CYS A 366 -2.68 1.31 20.65
N TYR A 367 -2.29 1.87 21.79
CA TYR A 367 -1.21 2.86 21.80
C TYR A 367 0.13 2.23 21.45
N ASN A 368 0.45 1.09 22.07
CA ASN A 368 1.74 0.44 21.83
C ASN A 368 1.84 -0.21 20.45
N GLU A 369 0.76 -0.81 19.92
CA GLU A 369 0.75 -1.38 18.56
C GLU A 369 0.98 -0.29 17.51
N TRP A 370 0.34 0.88 17.68
CA TRP A 370 0.61 2.00 16.78
C TRP A 370 2.09 2.39 16.81
N VAL A 371 2.67 2.58 18.00
CA VAL A 371 4.09 2.95 18.15
C VAL A 371 5.04 1.85 17.66
N SER A 372 4.59 0.59 17.67
CA SER A 372 5.38 -0.58 17.28
C SER A 372 5.62 -0.64 15.78
N ARG A 373 4.58 -0.40 14.96
CA ARG A 373 4.69 -0.64 13.50
C ARG A 373 3.80 0.18 12.59
N LEU A 374 3.00 1.10 13.12
CA LEU A 374 2.13 1.97 12.30
C LEU A 374 2.69 3.40 12.27
N PRO A 375 2.46 4.16 11.20
CA PRO A 375 1.64 3.86 10.01
C PRO A 375 2.36 3.07 8.91
N GLY A 376 1.56 2.43 8.05
CA GLY A 376 2.07 1.74 6.86
C GLY A 376 2.72 0.41 7.17
N LEU A 377 3.18 -0.28 6.11
CA LEU A 377 3.88 -1.55 6.21
C LEU A 377 5.36 -1.36 5.91
N ASN A 378 5.65 -0.71 4.78
CA ASN A 378 6.99 -0.33 4.38
C ASN A 378 7.26 1.13 4.76
N THR A 379 8.52 1.43 5.06
CA THR A 379 8.97 2.75 5.53
C THR A 379 9.13 3.77 4.39
N ASP A 380 9.23 3.27 3.15
CA ASP A 380 9.33 4.08 1.93
C ASP A 380 8.07 4.89 1.58
N GLY A 381 6.98 4.72 2.33
CA GLY A 381 5.73 5.46 2.18
C GLY A 381 4.79 4.93 1.08
N GLY A 382 5.17 3.89 0.34
CA GLY A 382 4.29 3.25 -0.63
C GLY A 382 3.14 2.46 0.02
N TRP A 383 2.02 2.33 -0.67
CA TRP A 383 0.87 1.54 -0.16
C TRP A 383 0.85 0.13 -0.76
N HIS A 384 1.10 -0.87 0.08
CA HIS A 384 1.21 -2.30 -0.28
C HIS A 384 -0.03 -2.87 -0.99
N ASN A 385 -1.23 -2.39 -0.65
CA ASN A 385 -2.50 -2.85 -1.22
C ASN A 385 -2.97 -2.06 -2.46
N GLY A 386 -2.17 -1.11 -2.94
CA GLY A 386 -2.41 -0.38 -4.18
C GLY A 386 -3.44 0.75 -4.10
N ASP A 387 -3.83 1.24 -5.28
CA ASP A 387 -4.39 2.58 -5.50
C ASP A 387 -5.72 2.80 -4.79
N SER A 388 -6.61 1.81 -4.87
CA SER A 388 -7.94 1.92 -4.25
C SER A 388 -7.90 1.71 -2.76
N TYR A 389 -7.12 0.73 -2.30
CA TYR A 389 -7.10 0.36 -0.90
C TYR A 389 -6.29 1.33 -0.03
N PHE A 390 -5.45 2.19 -0.62
CA PHE A 390 -4.91 3.35 0.09
C PHE A 390 -6.04 4.26 0.61
N GLN A 391 -7.05 4.53 -0.22
CA GLN A 391 -8.12 5.50 0.12
C GLN A 391 -9.01 5.06 1.29
N VAL A 392 -9.03 3.77 1.63
CA VAL A 392 -9.83 3.27 2.76
C VAL A 392 -9.09 3.31 4.09
N ASN A 393 -7.88 3.87 4.14
CA ASN A 393 -7.08 4.04 5.36
C ASN A 393 -6.95 5.51 5.79
N LEU A 394 -7.40 6.48 4.98
CA LEU A 394 -7.03 7.89 5.14
C LEU A 394 -7.47 8.48 6.48
N ARG A 395 -8.66 8.12 6.99
CA ARG A 395 -9.07 8.53 8.34
C ARG A 395 -8.21 7.91 9.43
N THR A 396 -7.82 6.64 9.30
CA THR A 396 -6.92 5.99 10.26
C THR A 396 -5.54 6.65 10.29
N LEU A 397 -5.00 6.93 9.10
CA LEU A 397 -3.68 7.54 8.94
C LEU A 397 -3.59 8.99 9.45
N ILE A 398 -4.72 9.70 9.63
CA ILE A 398 -4.75 11.09 10.12
C ILE A 398 -5.37 11.22 11.50
N GLU A 399 -6.53 10.60 11.77
CA GLU A 399 -7.28 10.82 13.01
C GLU A 399 -6.56 10.22 14.23
N VAL A 400 -5.92 9.05 14.10
CA VAL A 400 -5.16 8.42 15.19
C VAL A 400 -3.96 9.27 15.63
N PRO A 401 -3.00 9.61 14.74
CA PRO A 401 -1.85 10.42 15.12
C PRO A 401 -2.24 11.85 15.50
N ALA A 402 -3.27 12.45 14.89
CA ALA A 402 -3.76 13.77 15.30
C ALA A 402 -4.33 13.75 16.73
N PHE A 403 -5.06 12.70 17.09
CA PHE A 403 -5.55 12.49 18.45
C PHE A 403 -4.39 12.30 19.44
N TYR A 404 -3.46 11.39 19.15
CA TYR A 404 -2.29 11.18 20.02
C TYR A 404 -1.44 12.44 20.17
N SER A 405 -1.22 13.18 19.09
CA SER A 405 -0.43 14.40 19.12
C SER A 405 -1.07 15.49 19.96
N ARG A 406 -2.39 15.66 19.83
CA ARG A 406 -3.16 16.62 20.61
C ARG A 406 -3.11 16.33 22.12
N ILE A 407 -3.27 15.07 22.53
CA ILE A 407 -3.31 14.69 23.96
C ILE A 407 -1.91 14.70 24.56
N SER A 408 -0.94 14.11 23.87
CA SER A 408 0.42 13.93 24.40
C SER A 408 1.27 15.20 24.32
N GLY A 409 1.01 16.08 23.34
CA GLY A 409 1.87 17.20 22.98
C GLY A 409 3.10 16.80 22.15
N PHE A 410 3.23 15.52 21.77
CA PHE A 410 4.29 15.01 20.90
C PHE A 410 3.80 14.92 19.45
N ASP A 411 4.63 15.25 18.46
CA ASP A 411 4.22 15.18 17.06
C ASP A 411 4.37 13.76 16.48
N PHE A 412 3.25 13.02 16.39
CA PHE A 412 3.24 11.69 15.78
C PHE A 412 3.40 11.74 14.24
N PHE A 413 3.23 12.91 13.61
CA PHE A 413 3.49 13.08 12.18
C PHE A 413 4.98 13.32 11.86
N ALA A 414 5.84 13.41 12.88
CA ALA A 414 7.29 13.45 12.72
C ALA A 414 7.88 12.11 12.24
N ASP A 415 7.07 11.05 12.18
CA ASP A 415 7.44 9.80 11.53
C ASP A 415 7.77 10.06 10.04
N PRO A 416 8.96 9.64 9.53
CA PRO A 416 9.33 9.83 8.13
C PRO A 416 8.32 9.29 7.13
N TRP A 417 7.56 8.26 7.51
CA TRP A 417 6.60 7.61 6.65
C TRP A 417 5.63 8.60 6.02
N TYR A 418 5.18 9.63 6.75
CA TYR A 418 4.22 10.62 6.24
C TYR A 418 4.79 11.47 5.11
N ASN A 419 6.04 11.95 5.25
CA ASN A 419 6.69 12.72 4.20
C ASN A 419 7.00 11.86 2.97
N ASN A 420 7.36 10.60 3.18
CA ASN A 420 7.55 9.63 2.11
C ASN A 420 6.21 9.32 1.39
N ASN A 421 5.13 9.15 2.15
CA ASN A 421 3.80 8.86 1.62
C ASN A 421 3.20 10.05 0.84
N ALA A 422 3.59 11.30 1.14
CA ALA A 422 3.24 12.45 0.31
C ALA A 422 3.70 12.26 -1.15
N PHE A 423 4.88 11.68 -1.39
CA PHE A 423 5.31 11.34 -2.74
C PHE A 423 4.43 10.25 -3.35
N TYR A 424 4.07 9.20 -2.60
CA TYR A 424 3.15 8.16 -3.10
C TYR A 424 1.79 8.76 -3.51
N VAL A 425 1.27 9.72 -2.74
CA VAL A 425 0.03 10.45 -3.06
C VAL A 425 0.12 11.14 -4.43
N ILE A 426 1.25 11.77 -4.73
CA ILE A 426 1.42 12.56 -5.96
C ILE A 426 1.73 11.64 -7.15
N TYR A 427 2.75 10.81 -7.04
CA TYR A 427 3.27 10.01 -8.15
C TYR A 427 2.36 8.86 -8.56
N GLN A 428 1.66 8.24 -7.61
CA GLN A 428 0.76 7.12 -7.92
C GLN A 428 -0.56 7.58 -8.56
N GLN A 429 -0.92 8.85 -8.36
CA GLN A 429 -2.09 9.46 -9.01
C GLN A 429 -1.91 10.98 -9.12
N PRO A 430 -1.22 11.45 -10.17
CA PRO A 430 -1.04 12.89 -10.41
C PRO A 430 -2.38 13.64 -10.49
N PRO A 431 -2.39 14.98 -10.36
CA PRO A 431 -3.62 15.77 -10.50
C PRO A 431 -4.40 15.38 -11.75
N PHE A 432 -5.73 15.25 -11.63
CA PHE A 432 -6.65 14.93 -12.73
C PHE A 432 -6.34 13.64 -13.52
N SER A 433 -5.48 12.76 -13.00
CA SER A 433 -4.96 11.59 -13.71
C SER A 433 -5.52 10.27 -13.19
N LYS A 434 -5.61 9.29 -14.10
CA LYS A 434 -5.77 7.87 -13.79
C LYS A 434 -4.65 7.43 -12.85
N SER A 435 -5.00 6.62 -11.85
CA SER A 435 -4.00 6.01 -10.98
C SER A 435 -3.12 4.99 -11.72
N ALA A 436 -1.91 4.80 -11.21
CA ALA A 436 -0.84 4.00 -11.80
C ALA A 436 -1.15 2.51 -12.02
N GLY A 437 -2.27 1.97 -11.53
CA GLY A 437 -2.76 0.64 -11.92
C GLY A 437 -2.31 -0.49 -11.01
N GLN A 438 -2.29 -0.25 -9.70
CA GLN A 438 -1.86 -1.23 -8.71
C GLN A 438 -3.01 -1.62 -7.76
N GLY A 439 -3.10 -2.91 -7.45
CA GLY A 439 -4.03 -3.49 -6.48
C GLY A 439 -5.49 -3.55 -6.93
N ASN A 440 -6.33 -4.24 -6.16
CA ASN A 440 -7.75 -4.40 -6.48
C ASN A 440 -8.48 -3.05 -6.67
N SER A 441 -9.40 -3.04 -7.64
CA SER A 441 -10.19 -1.88 -8.07
C SER A 441 -9.38 -0.71 -8.63
N HIS A 442 -8.14 -0.96 -9.07
CA HIS A 442 -7.29 0.05 -9.69
C HIS A 442 -7.96 0.72 -10.90
N GLU A 443 -8.72 -0.03 -11.70
CA GLU A 443 -9.41 0.42 -12.91
C GLU A 443 -10.41 1.56 -12.63
N SER A 444 -11.01 1.57 -11.44
CA SER A 444 -12.01 2.57 -11.03
C SER A 444 -11.43 3.94 -10.66
N LYS A 445 -10.11 4.04 -10.44
CA LYS A 445 -9.46 5.26 -9.96
C LYS A 445 -9.03 6.14 -11.12
N LEU A 446 -10.02 6.82 -11.71
CA LEU A 446 -9.92 7.62 -12.94
C LEU A 446 -9.33 9.01 -12.75
N LYS A 447 -9.48 9.61 -11.56
CA LYS A 447 -8.89 10.88 -11.14
C LYS A 447 -8.82 10.95 -9.60
N PRO A 448 -7.98 11.80 -8.99
CA PRO A 448 -8.03 12.07 -7.55
C PRO A 448 -9.44 12.51 -7.14
N ASN A 449 -9.92 12.02 -5.99
CA ASN A 449 -11.20 12.40 -5.40
C ASN A 449 -10.98 13.26 -4.14
N GLY A 450 -12.06 13.85 -3.63
CA GLY A 450 -11.99 14.76 -2.47
C GLY A 450 -11.35 14.13 -1.23
N THR A 451 -11.56 12.84 -0.96
CA THR A 451 -10.90 12.18 0.19
C THR A 451 -9.38 12.11 0.02
N ARG A 452 -8.87 11.77 -1.18
CA ARG A 452 -7.42 11.80 -1.46
C ARG A 452 -6.84 13.21 -1.32
N VAL A 453 -7.54 14.22 -1.84
CA VAL A 453 -7.09 15.62 -1.68
C VAL A 453 -7.15 16.05 -0.22
N GLY A 454 -8.17 15.63 0.54
CA GLY A 454 -8.31 15.90 1.96
C GLY A 454 -7.19 15.30 2.80
N TYR A 455 -6.71 14.11 2.41
CA TYR A 455 -5.53 13.51 3.02
C TYR A 455 -4.25 14.28 2.68
N ALA A 456 -4.06 14.67 1.42
CA ALA A 456 -2.92 15.53 1.04
C ALA A 456 -2.94 16.89 1.76
N ASP A 457 -4.13 17.46 1.98
CA ASP A 457 -4.32 18.69 2.76
C ASP A 457 -3.92 18.48 4.23
N ALA A 458 -4.29 17.35 4.84
CA ALA A 458 -3.83 17.00 6.17
C ALA A 458 -2.30 16.83 6.23
N LEU A 459 -1.66 16.13 5.28
CA LEU A 459 -0.19 16.02 5.23
C LEU A 459 0.49 17.40 5.05
N ALA A 460 -0.08 18.26 4.22
CA ALA A 460 0.42 19.62 4.02
C ALA A 460 0.39 20.44 5.31
N ARG A 461 -0.67 20.29 6.12
CA ARG A 461 -0.83 20.99 7.41
C ARG A 461 0.02 20.39 8.51
N GLU A 462 -0.05 19.06 8.67
CA GLU A 462 0.55 18.36 9.80
C GLU A 462 2.07 18.29 9.67
N CYS A 463 2.59 17.99 8.47
CA CYS A 463 4.01 17.81 8.21
C CYS A 463 4.68 19.07 7.63
N ASN A 464 3.93 20.15 7.37
CA ASN A 464 4.36 21.30 6.56
C ASN A 464 4.97 20.86 5.21
N ASN A 465 4.41 19.80 4.60
CA ASN A 465 4.99 19.21 3.41
C ASN A 465 4.69 20.08 2.16
N PRO A 466 5.72 20.63 1.49
CA PRO A 466 5.52 21.57 0.40
C PRO A 466 4.90 20.94 -0.86
N TRP A 467 5.17 19.65 -1.10
CA TRP A 467 4.69 18.94 -2.28
C TRP A 467 3.22 18.53 -2.13
N ALA A 468 2.83 18.08 -0.94
CA ALA A 468 1.42 17.85 -0.61
C ALA A 468 0.62 19.16 -0.75
N ALA A 469 1.17 20.28 -0.27
CA ALA A 469 0.55 21.60 -0.43
C ALA A 469 0.41 21.99 -1.91
N ALA A 470 1.46 21.79 -2.73
CA ALA A 470 1.42 22.04 -4.17
C ALA A 470 0.35 21.20 -4.88
N TYR A 471 0.23 19.92 -4.53
CA TYR A 471 -0.80 19.02 -5.06
C TYR A 471 -2.22 19.51 -4.76
N VAL A 472 -2.48 19.89 -3.50
CA VAL A 472 -3.78 20.42 -3.07
C VAL A 472 -4.10 21.73 -3.79
N ARG A 473 -3.18 22.69 -3.80
CA ARG A 473 -3.38 23.99 -4.46
C ARG A 473 -3.65 23.82 -5.96
N THR A 474 -2.91 22.94 -6.64
CA THR A 474 -3.06 22.67 -8.07
C THR A 474 -4.46 22.13 -8.40
N ILE A 475 -4.98 21.22 -7.56
CA ILE A 475 -6.32 20.64 -7.78
C ILE A 475 -7.41 21.64 -7.42
N LEU A 476 -7.32 22.31 -6.28
CA LEU A 476 -8.33 23.28 -5.82
C LEU A 476 -8.43 24.50 -6.75
N GLN A 477 -7.37 24.86 -7.48
CA GLN A 477 -7.43 25.92 -8.49
C GLN A 477 -8.40 25.58 -9.63
N LYS A 478 -8.53 24.30 -10.02
CA LYS A 478 -9.44 23.86 -11.11
C LYS A 478 -10.75 23.26 -10.61
N GLU A 479 -10.76 22.59 -9.45
CA GLU A 479 -11.95 22.01 -8.81
C GLU A 479 -12.03 22.42 -7.33
N PRO A 480 -12.44 23.67 -7.02
CA PRO A 480 -12.47 24.19 -5.65
C PRO A 480 -13.47 23.45 -4.72
N ASP A 481 -14.48 22.80 -5.29
CA ASP A 481 -15.54 22.06 -4.61
C ASP A 481 -15.23 20.56 -4.43
N ILE A 482 -14.01 20.10 -4.79
CA ILE A 482 -13.70 18.66 -4.86
C ILE A 482 -13.88 17.92 -3.53
N MET A 483 -13.62 18.58 -2.40
CA MET A 483 -13.77 17.99 -1.06
C MET A 483 -15.24 17.69 -0.73
N GLU A 484 -16.15 18.59 -1.14
CA GLU A 484 -17.58 18.48 -0.88
C GLU A 484 -18.20 17.30 -1.63
N LYS A 485 -17.68 16.96 -2.82
CA LYS A 485 -18.13 15.82 -3.65
C LYS A 485 -17.98 14.46 -2.97
N THR A 486 -17.15 14.37 -1.93
CA THR A 486 -16.92 13.12 -1.18
C THR A 486 -17.24 13.25 0.31
N PHE A 487 -18.01 14.26 0.70
CA PHE A 487 -18.50 14.41 2.06
C PHE A 487 -19.19 13.13 2.54
N PHE A 488 -18.91 12.70 3.78
CA PHE A 488 -19.29 11.40 4.34
C PHE A 488 -18.71 10.15 3.65
N GLY A 489 -17.61 10.28 2.92
CA GLY A 489 -16.80 9.11 2.53
C GLY A 489 -16.29 8.36 3.78
N LYS A 490 -16.98 7.28 4.19
CA LYS A 490 -16.80 6.52 5.45
C LYS A 490 -15.35 6.42 5.94
N SER A 491 -14.44 6.02 5.06
CA SER A 491 -13.05 5.69 5.39
C SER A 491 -12.03 6.79 5.09
N GLY A 492 -12.43 7.89 4.44
CA GLY A 492 -11.50 8.92 3.98
C GLY A 492 -11.96 10.37 4.08
N ASP A 493 -13.18 10.63 4.54
CA ASP A 493 -13.65 11.99 4.80
C ASP A 493 -12.93 12.60 6.02
N LEU A 494 -12.22 13.70 5.78
CA LEU A 494 -11.48 14.47 6.79
C LEU A 494 -12.10 15.85 7.05
N THR A 495 -13.37 16.03 6.71
CA THR A 495 -14.11 17.29 6.94
C THR A 495 -14.13 17.65 8.42
N TRP A 496 -14.38 16.70 9.32
CA TRP A 496 -14.34 16.97 10.75
C TRP A 496 -12.95 17.40 11.24
N TYR A 497 -11.88 16.77 10.74
CA TYR A 497 -10.50 17.19 11.02
C TYR A 497 -10.27 18.66 10.61
N ARG A 498 -10.74 19.08 9.43
CA ARG A 498 -10.63 20.47 8.96
C ARG A 498 -11.44 21.45 9.81
N CYS A 499 -12.61 21.05 10.31
CA CYS A 499 -13.42 21.87 11.21
C CYS A 499 -12.72 22.15 12.55
N ILE A 500 -11.93 21.21 13.07
CA ILE A 500 -11.33 21.32 14.42
C ILE A 500 -9.86 21.75 14.41
N THR A 501 -9.08 21.41 13.37
CA THR A 501 -7.65 21.74 13.31
C THR A 501 -7.42 23.25 13.32
N LYS A 502 -6.38 23.69 14.04
CA LYS A 502 -5.93 25.09 14.05
C LYS A 502 -4.88 25.35 12.95
N LYS A 503 -4.39 24.31 12.28
CA LYS A 503 -3.35 24.39 11.25
C LYS A 503 -3.94 24.82 9.90
N ALA A 504 -3.31 25.80 9.26
CA ALA A 504 -3.71 26.28 7.94
C ALA A 504 -2.93 25.57 6.83
N LEU A 505 -3.54 25.41 5.65
CA LEU A 505 -2.84 24.93 4.46
C LEU A 505 -1.75 25.95 4.06
N PRO A 506 -0.49 25.51 3.84
CA PRO A 506 0.56 26.38 3.34
C PRO A 506 0.19 27.02 1.99
N LYS A 507 0.23 28.36 1.92
CA LYS A 507 -0.17 29.13 0.73
C LYS A 507 0.92 29.22 -0.34
N GLU A 508 2.17 29.20 0.09
CA GLU A 508 3.36 29.33 -0.76
C GLU A 508 4.14 28.01 -0.81
N GLY A 509 5.15 27.97 -1.67
CA GLY A 509 6.03 26.81 -1.84
C GLY A 509 6.22 26.45 -3.31
N PRO A 510 6.88 25.30 -3.57
CA PRO A 510 7.22 24.87 -4.91
C PRO A 510 5.97 24.47 -5.71
N THR A 511 6.19 24.24 -6.99
CA THR A 511 5.22 23.71 -7.95
C THR A 511 5.51 22.25 -8.26
N LEU A 512 4.51 21.49 -8.71
CA LEU A 512 4.73 20.10 -9.11
C LEU A 512 5.71 19.93 -10.28
N ALA A 513 6.02 21.00 -11.02
CA ALA A 513 7.03 20.99 -12.08
C ALA A 513 8.46 20.77 -11.56
N GLU A 514 8.71 21.04 -10.28
CA GLU A 514 10.02 20.91 -9.64
C GLU A 514 10.27 19.49 -9.08
N LEU A 515 9.26 18.61 -9.13
CA LEU A 515 9.41 17.22 -8.72
C LEU A 515 10.24 16.44 -9.74
N PRO A 516 11.11 15.51 -9.30
CA PRO A 516 11.87 14.63 -10.19
C PRO A 516 10.95 13.87 -11.17
N MET A 517 11.45 13.62 -12.38
CA MET A 517 10.66 12.93 -13.40
C MET A 517 10.32 11.47 -13.02
N ALA A 518 11.14 10.84 -12.17
CA ALA A 518 10.90 9.49 -11.69
C ALA A 518 10.88 9.42 -10.16
N LYS A 519 10.07 8.51 -9.63
CA LYS A 519 10.06 8.14 -8.21
C LYS A 519 9.94 6.63 -8.06
N VAL A 520 10.83 6.04 -7.25
CA VAL A 520 10.86 4.62 -6.88
C VAL A 520 10.62 4.49 -5.38
N PHE A 521 9.76 3.53 -5.04
CA PHE A 521 9.46 3.05 -3.69
C PHE A 521 9.99 1.61 -3.66
N ASN A 522 11.24 1.44 -3.22
CA ASN A 522 11.99 0.20 -3.39
C ASN A 522 11.49 -0.93 -2.47
N GLU A 523 11.11 -0.63 -1.22
CA GLU A 523 10.54 -1.60 -0.28
C GLU A 523 9.15 -2.05 -0.73
N THR A 524 8.34 -1.10 -1.22
CA THR A 524 7.04 -1.40 -1.83
C THR A 524 7.18 -2.08 -3.18
N GLY A 525 8.29 -1.86 -3.87
CA GLY A 525 8.60 -2.42 -5.17
C GLY A 525 7.75 -1.84 -6.30
N ILE A 526 7.56 -0.52 -6.30
CA ILE A 526 6.87 0.20 -7.36
C ILE A 526 7.69 1.41 -7.82
N GLY A 527 7.48 1.81 -9.07
CA GLY A 527 8.10 3.01 -9.63
C GLY A 527 7.19 3.70 -10.64
N THR A 528 7.37 5.01 -10.77
CA THR A 528 6.67 5.82 -11.78
C THR A 528 7.65 6.77 -12.46
N MET A 529 7.44 6.99 -13.75
CA MET A 529 8.22 7.85 -14.62
C MET A 529 7.24 8.79 -15.33
N ASN A 530 7.54 10.08 -15.34
CA ASN A 530 6.67 11.14 -15.83
C ASN A 530 7.49 12.10 -16.69
N THR A 531 6.91 12.63 -17.76
CA THR A 531 7.58 13.66 -18.57
C THR A 531 7.26 15.07 -18.11
N SER A 532 6.11 15.28 -17.47
CA SER A 532 5.67 16.60 -17.00
C SER A 532 4.65 16.49 -15.86
N LEU A 533 5.10 16.64 -14.61
CA LEU A 533 4.18 16.72 -13.45
C LEU A 533 3.56 18.12 -13.27
N GLY A 534 4.16 19.15 -13.88
CA GLY A 534 3.64 20.52 -13.85
C GLY A 534 2.55 20.81 -14.89
N ASP A 535 2.52 20.07 -16.00
CA ASP A 535 1.52 20.19 -17.07
C ASP A 535 0.98 18.79 -17.40
N ILE A 536 -0.06 18.38 -16.68
CA ILE A 536 -0.62 17.03 -16.73
C ILE A 536 -1.17 16.67 -18.11
N ASP A 537 -1.71 17.63 -18.86
CA ASP A 537 -2.30 17.38 -20.18
C ASP A 537 -1.24 16.96 -21.21
N LYS A 538 0.04 17.21 -20.92
CA LYS A 538 1.21 16.80 -21.70
C LYS A 538 2.02 15.67 -21.07
N ASN A 539 1.58 15.13 -19.92
CA ASN A 539 2.33 14.12 -19.21
C ASN A 539 2.18 12.75 -19.88
N ALA A 540 3.23 12.29 -20.55
CA ALA A 540 3.47 10.87 -20.77
C ALA A 540 4.03 10.24 -19.48
N MET A 541 3.34 9.21 -18.99
CA MET A 541 3.66 8.53 -17.74
C MET A 541 3.78 7.02 -17.97
N LEU A 542 4.74 6.39 -17.28
CA LEU A 542 4.85 4.95 -17.14
C LEU A 542 4.86 4.57 -15.66
N SER A 543 4.09 3.56 -15.29
CA SER A 543 4.17 2.93 -13.96
C SER A 543 4.73 1.52 -14.06
N PHE A 544 5.36 1.04 -12.99
CA PHE A 544 6.01 -0.26 -12.93
C PHE A 544 5.86 -0.89 -11.53
N ARG A 545 5.80 -2.22 -11.46
CA ARG A 545 5.83 -2.98 -10.20
C ARG A 545 6.69 -4.23 -10.30
N SER A 546 7.52 -4.44 -9.29
CA SER A 546 8.18 -5.71 -8.96
C SER A 546 8.45 -5.71 -7.46
N SER A 547 7.62 -6.43 -6.71
CA SER A 547 7.36 -6.16 -5.29
C SER A 547 7.52 -7.38 -4.40
N SER A 548 8.22 -7.19 -3.27
CA SER A 548 8.47 -8.20 -2.24
C SER A 548 7.19 -8.71 -1.59
N TYR A 549 6.14 -7.88 -1.60
CA TYR A 549 4.80 -8.22 -1.10
C TYR A 549 4.10 -9.33 -1.92
N GLY A 550 4.61 -9.65 -3.12
CA GLY A 550 4.03 -10.68 -3.96
C GLY A 550 2.64 -10.30 -4.49
N SER A 551 1.73 -11.26 -4.48
CA SER A 551 0.38 -11.14 -5.03
C SER A 551 -0.69 -11.44 -3.97
N THR A 552 -0.32 -11.36 -2.69
CA THR A 552 -1.26 -11.56 -1.58
C THR A 552 -2.19 -10.36 -1.36
N SER A 553 -3.16 -10.54 -0.47
CA SER A 553 -4.11 -9.51 -0.05
C SER A 553 -4.79 -8.83 -1.25
N HIS A 554 -4.70 -7.50 -1.37
CA HIS A 554 -5.23 -6.77 -2.52
C HIS A 554 -4.23 -6.52 -3.64
N ALA A 555 -2.98 -6.97 -3.54
CA ALA A 555 -2.02 -6.90 -4.62
C ALA A 555 -2.38 -7.86 -5.77
N LEU A 556 -1.78 -7.63 -6.95
CA LEU A 556 -1.98 -8.43 -8.16
C LEU A 556 -0.75 -9.30 -8.42
N ALA A 557 -0.89 -10.37 -9.21
CA ALA A 557 0.22 -11.17 -9.71
C ALA A 557 0.83 -10.52 -10.97
N ASN A 558 1.33 -9.30 -10.77
CA ASN A 558 1.79 -8.38 -11.81
C ASN A 558 3.26 -7.96 -11.63
N GLN A 559 4.12 -8.87 -11.15
CA GLN A 559 5.56 -8.57 -11.08
C GLN A 559 6.12 -8.33 -12.48
N ASN A 560 7.04 -7.37 -12.57
CA ASN A 560 7.60 -6.80 -13.79
C ASN A 560 6.55 -6.25 -14.78
N ALA A 561 5.32 -5.97 -14.34
CA ALA A 561 4.32 -5.33 -15.20
C ALA A 561 4.51 -3.81 -15.26
N PHE A 562 4.22 -3.22 -16.43
CA PHE A 562 4.16 -1.77 -16.60
C PHE A 562 2.79 -1.32 -17.12
N ASN A 563 2.48 -0.03 -16.96
CA ASN A 563 1.34 0.62 -17.63
C ASN A 563 1.78 1.96 -18.22
N THR A 564 1.12 2.41 -19.28
CA THR A 564 1.39 3.71 -19.93
C THR A 564 0.17 4.62 -19.90
N PHE A 565 0.42 5.92 -19.81
CA PHE A 565 -0.60 6.95 -19.74
C PHE A 565 -0.14 8.18 -20.51
N TYR A 566 -1.09 8.88 -21.12
CA TYR A 566 -0.87 10.23 -21.64
C TYR A 566 -2.01 11.15 -21.22
N GLY A 567 -1.70 12.38 -20.80
CA GLY A 567 -2.73 13.34 -20.40
C GLY A 567 -3.58 12.86 -19.21
N GLY A 568 -3.00 12.04 -18.33
CA GLY A 568 -3.72 11.40 -17.23
C GLY A 568 -4.69 10.29 -17.63
N LYS A 569 -4.65 9.76 -18.86
CA LYS A 569 -5.48 8.63 -19.32
C LYS A 569 -4.63 7.43 -19.71
N ALA A 570 -5.04 6.23 -19.29
CA ALA A 570 -4.29 5.02 -19.59
C ALA A 570 -4.38 4.62 -21.07
N ILE A 571 -3.37 3.89 -21.55
CA ILE A 571 -3.34 3.32 -22.90
C ILE A 571 -3.03 1.83 -22.79
N PHE A 572 -1.75 1.46 -22.64
CA PHE A 572 -1.40 0.09 -22.24
C PHE A 572 -1.62 -0.06 -20.73
N TYR A 573 -2.53 -0.94 -20.33
CA TYR A 573 -3.02 -0.98 -18.95
C TYR A 573 -3.46 -2.37 -18.54
N SER A 574 -3.17 -2.77 -17.30
CA SER A 574 -3.71 -3.99 -16.68
C SER A 574 -5.21 -4.13 -16.93
N SER A 575 -5.60 -5.30 -17.40
CA SER A 575 -6.96 -5.62 -17.86
C SER A 575 -7.77 -6.37 -16.78
N GLY A 576 -9.00 -6.80 -17.13
CA GLY A 576 -9.97 -7.39 -16.20
C GLY A 576 -10.74 -6.36 -15.36
N HIS A 577 -11.68 -6.87 -14.56
CA HIS A 577 -12.54 -6.08 -13.68
C HIS A 577 -12.53 -6.64 -12.27
N ARG A 578 -12.57 -5.78 -11.25
CA ARG A 578 -12.75 -6.26 -9.87
C ARG A 578 -14.21 -6.65 -9.64
N THR A 579 -14.54 -7.92 -9.90
CA THR A 579 -15.84 -8.56 -9.63
C THR A 579 -16.03 -8.96 -8.16
N GLY A 580 -14.94 -9.33 -7.48
CA GLY A 580 -14.94 -9.80 -6.10
C GLY A 580 -13.56 -9.84 -5.47
N PHE A 581 -13.21 -10.92 -4.78
CA PHE A 581 -11.91 -11.05 -4.13
C PHE A 581 -11.19 -12.35 -4.52
N THR A 582 -11.92 -13.47 -4.53
CA THR A 582 -11.45 -14.83 -4.83
C THR A 582 -12.31 -15.55 -5.89
N ASP A 583 -13.22 -14.84 -6.58
CA ASP A 583 -13.98 -15.46 -7.68
C ASP A 583 -13.11 -15.74 -8.91
N ASP A 584 -13.58 -16.61 -9.80
CA ASP A 584 -12.83 -17.08 -10.96
C ASP A 584 -12.33 -15.96 -11.88
N HIS A 585 -13.12 -14.90 -12.11
CA HIS A 585 -12.66 -13.77 -12.92
C HIS A 585 -11.50 -13.05 -12.21
N CYS A 586 -11.63 -12.82 -10.91
CA CYS A 586 -10.55 -12.27 -10.10
C CYS A 586 -9.27 -13.14 -10.19
N MET A 587 -9.39 -14.46 -10.01
CA MET A 587 -8.24 -15.36 -9.94
C MET A 587 -7.59 -15.65 -11.28
N TYR A 588 -8.37 -15.68 -12.38
CA TYR A 588 -7.88 -16.09 -13.69
C TYR A 588 -7.82 -14.96 -14.71
N SER A 589 -8.42 -13.78 -14.50
CA SER A 589 -8.52 -12.74 -15.54
C SER A 589 -8.29 -11.32 -15.06
N TYR A 590 -7.97 -11.14 -13.77
CA TYR A 590 -7.73 -9.81 -13.21
C TYR A 590 -6.48 -9.74 -12.33
N ARG A 591 -6.38 -10.58 -11.28
CA ARG A 591 -5.14 -10.70 -10.49
C ARG A 591 -4.05 -11.40 -11.28
N ASN A 592 -4.42 -12.32 -12.14
CA ASN A 592 -3.53 -13.22 -12.82
C ASN A 592 -2.56 -12.49 -13.76
N THR A 593 -1.32 -12.97 -13.86
CA THR A 593 -0.28 -12.40 -14.74
C THR A 593 -0.73 -12.21 -16.19
N ARG A 594 -1.63 -13.06 -16.70
CA ARG A 594 -2.17 -12.93 -18.07
C ARG A 594 -2.98 -11.66 -18.32
N ALA A 595 -3.35 -10.93 -17.28
CA ALA A 595 -4.09 -9.68 -17.38
C ALA A 595 -3.16 -8.45 -17.40
N HIS A 596 -1.84 -8.64 -17.33
CA HIS A 596 -0.87 -7.58 -17.11
C HIS A 596 0.19 -7.53 -18.21
N ASN A 597 0.73 -6.33 -18.48
CA ASN A 597 1.79 -6.13 -19.47
C ASN A 597 3.13 -6.67 -18.95
N SER A 598 3.24 -7.99 -18.87
CA SER A 598 4.37 -8.77 -18.33
C SER A 598 4.67 -9.97 -19.25
N ILE A 599 5.29 -11.02 -18.72
CA ILE A 599 5.68 -12.23 -19.46
C ILE A 599 4.93 -13.45 -18.92
N LEU A 600 4.57 -14.40 -19.79
CA LEU A 600 4.20 -15.78 -19.42
C LEU A 600 5.27 -16.77 -19.87
N VAL A 601 5.37 -17.89 -19.15
CA VAL A 601 6.30 -18.99 -19.46
C VAL A 601 5.49 -20.24 -19.78
N ASN A 602 5.47 -20.71 -21.04
CA ASN A 602 4.56 -21.76 -21.51
C ASN A 602 3.07 -21.45 -21.22
N GLY A 603 2.68 -20.17 -21.24
CA GLY A 603 1.35 -19.72 -20.82
C GLY A 603 1.10 -19.74 -19.30
N MET A 604 2.09 -20.14 -18.49
CA MET A 604 2.03 -20.16 -17.03
C MET A 604 2.32 -18.80 -16.42
N THR A 605 1.79 -18.60 -15.23
CA THR A 605 1.60 -17.32 -14.56
C THR A 605 2.32 -17.30 -13.22
N GLN A 606 2.41 -16.13 -12.60
CA GLN A 606 3.03 -15.98 -11.28
C GLN A 606 2.15 -16.63 -10.20
N LYS A 607 2.78 -17.12 -9.13
CA LYS A 607 2.11 -17.69 -7.96
C LYS A 607 1.20 -16.66 -7.31
N ILE A 608 0.15 -17.15 -6.66
CA ILE A 608 -0.70 -16.36 -5.78
C ILE A 608 -0.18 -16.48 -4.34
N GLY A 609 0.13 -15.35 -3.70
CA GLY A 609 0.71 -15.31 -2.34
C GLY A 609 1.97 -14.45 -2.26
N THR A 610 2.61 -14.42 -1.10
CA THR A 610 3.88 -13.71 -0.88
C THR A 610 5.04 -14.38 -1.65
N GLU A 611 4.92 -15.67 -1.97
CA GLU A 611 5.90 -16.46 -2.74
C GLU A 611 5.94 -16.09 -4.23
N GLY A 612 4.95 -15.32 -4.70
CA GLY A 612 4.87 -14.72 -6.04
C GLY A 612 5.55 -13.35 -6.11
N TYR A 613 6.65 -13.18 -5.38
CA TYR A 613 7.34 -11.88 -5.23
C TYR A 613 8.19 -11.50 -6.42
N GLY A 614 8.31 -10.19 -6.63
CA GLY A 614 9.41 -9.56 -7.35
C GLY A 614 10.19 -8.65 -6.41
N TRP A 615 11.10 -7.85 -6.94
CA TRP A 615 11.78 -6.79 -6.19
C TRP A 615 12.45 -5.81 -7.16
N ILE A 616 12.80 -4.60 -6.70
CA ILE A 616 13.55 -3.59 -7.47
C ILE A 616 15.01 -3.59 -7.00
N PRO A 617 15.92 -4.32 -7.67
CA PRO A 617 17.31 -4.41 -7.24
C PRO A 617 18.07 -3.09 -7.22
N ARG A 618 17.80 -2.22 -8.21
CA ARG A 618 18.51 -0.96 -8.41
C ARG A 618 17.72 -0.01 -9.28
N TRP A 619 17.98 1.29 -9.13
CA TRP A 619 17.30 2.35 -9.86
C TRP A 619 18.12 3.65 -9.87
N TYR A 620 17.69 4.61 -10.69
CA TYR A 620 18.22 5.96 -10.76
C TYR A 620 17.11 6.95 -11.14
N GLU A 621 16.91 7.95 -10.28
CA GLU A 621 15.94 9.05 -10.44
C GLU A 621 16.69 10.29 -10.95
N GLY A 622 16.91 10.39 -12.26
CA GLY A 622 17.68 11.48 -12.90
C GLY A 622 16.84 12.62 -13.49
N GLU A 623 17.51 13.53 -14.21
CA GLU A 623 16.88 14.67 -14.92
C GLU A 623 16.78 14.44 -16.43
N LYS A 624 17.80 13.87 -17.09
CA LYS A 624 17.76 13.57 -18.54
C LYS A 624 17.61 12.09 -18.85
N ILE A 625 17.84 11.22 -17.87
CA ILE A 625 17.57 9.79 -17.95
C ILE A 625 17.14 9.26 -16.58
N ALA A 626 16.15 8.37 -16.54
CA ALA A 626 15.81 7.62 -15.33
C ALA A 626 15.77 6.13 -15.64
N TYR A 627 15.99 5.33 -14.61
CA TYR A 627 16.14 3.89 -14.75
C TYR A 627 15.61 3.14 -13.54
N MET A 628 15.01 1.99 -13.78
CA MET A 628 14.75 0.99 -12.75
C MET A 628 14.81 -0.41 -13.37
N VAL A 629 15.10 -1.41 -12.56
CA VAL A 629 14.98 -2.82 -12.95
C VAL A 629 14.11 -3.54 -11.94
N GLY A 630 13.24 -4.43 -12.42
CA GLY A 630 12.55 -5.39 -11.57
C GLY A 630 13.06 -6.81 -11.84
N ASP A 631 13.10 -7.62 -10.80
CA ASP A 631 13.48 -9.02 -10.87
C ASP A 631 12.33 -9.88 -10.33
N ALA A 632 11.76 -10.72 -11.20
CA ALA A 632 10.62 -11.59 -10.93
C ALA A 632 10.98 -13.07 -11.12
N SER A 633 12.27 -13.41 -11.02
CA SER A 633 12.80 -14.74 -11.32
C SER A 633 12.16 -15.86 -10.48
N ASN A 634 11.76 -15.54 -9.24
CA ASN A 634 11.17 -16.50 -8.29
C ASN A 634 9.63 -16.44 -8.22
N ALA A 635 8.99 -15.58 -9.01
CA ALA A 635 7.56 -15.32 -8.91
C ALA A 635 6.67 -16.43 -9.49
N TYR A 636 7.21 -17.33 -10.32
CA TYR A 636 6.45 -18.33 -11.09
C TYR A 636 6.50 -19.72 -10.47
N GLY A 637 5.46 -20.51 -10.69
CA GLY A 637 5.37 -21.90 -10.22
C GLY A 637 4.01 -22.27 -9.65
N LYS A 638 3.97 -23.38 -8.92
CA LYS A 638 2.78 -23.84 -8.19
C LYS A 638 2.44 -22.88 -7.05
N VAL A 639 1.15 -22.66 -6.83
CA VAL A 639 0.65 -21.92 -5.67
C VAL A 639 0.91 -22.74 -4.40
N THR A 640 1.61 -22.15 -3.43
CA THR A 640 2.04 -22.83 -2.19
C THR A 640 1.61 -22.11 -0.91
N SER A 641 1.09 -20.89 -1.01
CA SER A 641 0.60 -20.12 0.13
C SER A 641 -0.55 -20.84 0.84
N PRO A 642 -0.40 -21.22 2.13
CA PRO A 642 -1.47 -21.88 2.88
C PRO A 642 -2.77 -21.06 2.89
N LEU A 643 -2.65 -19.73 3.06
CA LEU A 643 -3.78 -18.80 3.03
C LEU A 643 -4.55 -18.87 1.71
N TRP A 644 -3.85 -18.84 0.58
CA TRP A 644 -4.49 -18.81 -0.74
C TRP A 644 -4.97 -20.16 -1.22
N LEU A 645 -4.33 -21.26 -0.78
CA LEU A 645 -4.84 -22.61 -0.98
C LEU A 645 -6.18 -22.77 -0.27
N LYS A 646 -6.29 -22.35 1.01
CA LYS A 646 -7.55 -22.42 1.76
C LYS A 646 -8.64 -21.52 1.16
N ARG A 647 -8.29 -20.30 0.75
CA ARG A 647 -9.22 -19.42 0.01
C ARG A 647 -9.71 -20.05 -1.29
N GLY A 648 -8.81 -20.73 -2.01
CA GLY A 648 -9.13 -21.43 -3.24
C GLY A 648 -10.10 -22.58 -3.01
N GLU A 649 -9.84 -23.42 -2.00
CA GLU A 649 -10.75 -24.50 -1.54
C GLU A 649 -12.16 -23.96 -1.28
N LEU A 650 -12.29 -22.90 -0.47
CA LEU A 650 -13.58 -22.29 -0.12
C LEU A 650 -14.29 -21.64 -1.32
N SER A 651 -13.53 -21.11 -2.27
CA SER A 651 -14.05 -20.36 -3.42
C SER A 651 -14.27 -21.23 -4.67
N GLY A 652 -13.79 -22.47 -4.66
CA GLY A 652 -13.78 -23.36 -5.84
C GLY A 652 -12.68 -23.04 -6.86
N THR A 653 -11.65 -22.29 -6.47
CA THR A 653 -10.53 -21.95 -7.35
C THR A 653 -9.63 -23.17 -7.59
N GLN A 654 -9.23 -23.38 -8.83
CA GLN A 654 -8.33 -24.44 -9.25
C GLN A 654 -6.97 -23.85 -9.62
N TYR A 655 -5.93 -24.20 -8.85
CA TYR A 655 -4.55 -23.82 -9.14
C TYR A 655 -3.86 -24.92 -9.95
N THR A 656 -4.26 -25.05 -11.21
CA THR A 656 -3.81 -26.12 -12.14
C THR A 656 -3.10 -25.55 -13.37
N PRO A 657 -2.38 -26.38 -14.15
CA PRO A 657 -1.73 -25.93 -15.38
C PRO A 657 -2.71 -25.32 -16.38
N GLU A 658 -3.91 -25.90 -16.52
CA GLU A 658 -4.99 -25.38 -17.37
C GLU A 658 -5.42 -23.96 -16.99
N LYS A 659 -5.32 -23.60 -15.71
CA LYS A 659 -5.63 -22.26 -15.19
C LYS A 659 -4.39 -21.36 -15.09
N GLY A 660 -3.21 -21.86 -15.48
CA GLY A 660 -1.96 -21.11 -15.62
C GLY A 660 -0.95 -21.29 -14.49
N TRP A 661 -1.01 -22.35 -13.69
CA TRP A 661 0.01 -22.64 -12.67
C TRP A 661 0.54 -24.06 -12.81
N ASP A 662 1.86 -24.18 -13.02
CA ASP A 662 2.55 -25.45 -13.12
C ASP A 662 3.94 -25.36 -12.45
N GLU A 663 4.76 -26.40 -12.55
CA GLU A 663 6.14 -26.40 -12.11
C GLU A 663 6.93 -25.21 -12.66
N ASN A 664 7.74 -24.57 -11.80
CA ASN A 664 8.53 -23.42 -12.21
C ASN A 664 9.64 -23.82 -13.19
N LYS A 665 9.55 -23.30 -14.42
CA LYS A 665 10.57 -23.44 -15.47
C LYS A 665 11.47 -22.22 -15.63
N LEU A 666 11.25 -21.16 -14.86
CA LEU A 666 12.01 -19.90 -14.90
C LEU A 666 13.28 -19.99 -14.05
N ASP A 667 14.39 -19.46 -14.58
CA ASP A 667 15.65 -19.24 -13.84
C ASP A 667 15.97 -17.75 -13.68
N MET A 668 15.73 -16.93 -14.70
CA MET A 668 15.93 -15.48 -14.66
C MET A 668 14.79 -14.75 -15.35
N PHE A 669 14.28 -13.70 -14.71
CA PHE A 669 13.49 -12.66 -15.35
C PHE A 669 13.81 -11.29 -14.76
N ARG A 670 14.65 -10.53 -15.46
CA ARG A 670 14.85 -9.10 -15.20
C ARG A 670 14.25 -8.25 -16.30
N ARG A 671 13.58 -7.18 -15.90
CA ARG A 671 13.03 -6.16 -16.81
C ARG A 671 13.64 -4.81 -16.48
N HIS A 672 14.40 -4.27 -17.42
CA HIS A 672 15.02 -2.96 -17.34
C HIS A 672 14.09 -1.93 -17.98
N ILE A 673 13.75 -0.87 -17.26
CA ILE A 673 12.93 0.25 -17.74
C ILE A 673 13.78 1.52 -17.74
N ILE A 674 13.91 2.18 -18.88
CA ILE A 674 14.73 3.39 -19.06
C ILE A 674 13.85 4.50 -19.66
N GLN A 675 13.70 5.62 -18.95
CA GLN A 675 13.03 6.81 -19.48
C GLN A 675 14.02 7.69 -20.22
N LEU A 676 13.72 8.03 -21.48
CA LEU A 676 14.55 8.91 -22.31
C LEU A 676 14.16 10.38 -22.09
N GLY A 677 14.55 10.92 -20.92
CA GLY A 677 14.23 12.29 -20.50
C GLY A 677 12.73 12.61 -20.57
N THR A 678 12.38 13.75 -21.16
CA THR A 678 11.00 14.21 -21.28
C THR A 678 10.37 13.89 -22.66
N THR A 679 10.98 13.01 -23.45
CA THR A 679 10.53 12.71 -24.83
C THR A 679 9.18 12.01 -24.92
N GLY A 680 8.79 11.28 -23.87
CA GLY A 680 7.67 10.34 -23.89
C GLY A 680 8.08 8.92 -24.33
N VAL A 681 9.37 8.69 -24.59
CA VAL A 681 9.90 7.36 -24.96
C VAL A 681 10.45 6.63 -23.74
N PHE A 682 10.04 5.36 -23.60
CA PHE A 682 10.54 4.43 -22.60
C PHE A 682 11.16 3.21 -23.29
N VAL A 683 12.36 2.80 -22.87
CA VAL A 683 13.01 1.59 -23.37
C VAL A 683 12.84 0.49 -22.33
N ILE A 684 12.29 -0.64 -22.77
CA ILE A 684 12.02 -1.83 -21.94
C ILE A 684 12.89 -2.95 -22.48
N TYR A 685 13.77 -3.51 -21.65
CA TYR A 685 14.66 -4.61 -22.05
C TYR A 685 14.55 -5.78 -21.08
N ASP A 686 14.18 -6.94 -21.61
CA ASP A 686 13.94 -8.16 -20.84
C ASP A 686 15.10 -9.15 -20.99
N GLU A 687 15.59 -9.64 -19.86
CA GLU A 687 16.53 -10.74 -19.71
C GLU A 687 15.77 -11.97 -19.19
N LEU A 688 15.60 -12.98 -20.04
CA LEU A 688 14.84 -14.19 -19.73
C LEU A 688 15.71 -15.44 -19.91
N GLU A 689 15.81 -16.26 -18.87
CA GLU A 689 16.45 -17.57 -18.91
C GLU A 689 15.55 -18.62 -18.25
N GLY A 690 15.30 -19.71 -18.97
CA GLY A 690 14.56 -20.88 -18.49
C GLY A 690 15.50 -22.00 -18.07
N LYS A 691 15.01 -22.91 -17.23
CA LYS A 691 15.72 -24.15 -16.86
C LYS A 691 15.86 -25.08 -18.07
N GLU A 692 14.87 -25.03 -18.95
CA GLU A 692 14.75 -25.76 -20.20
C GLU A 692 14.22 -24.84 -21.32
N ALA A 693 14.04 -25.36 -22.53
CA ALA A 693 13.43 -24.61 -23.61
C ALA A 693 11.92 -24.42 -23.34
N VAL A 694 11.45 -23.19 -23.41
CA VAL A 694 10.06 -22.79 -23.13
C VAL A 694 9.60 -21.76 -24.15
N THR A 695 8.29 -21.56 -24.28
CA THR A 695 7.76 -20.40 -24.99
C THR A 695 7.64 -19.22 -24.04
N TRP A 696 8.05 -18.04 -24.52
CA TRP A 696 7.94 -16.78 -23.80
C TRP A 696 6.85 -15.94 -24.44
N SER A 697 5.80 -15.59 -23.71
CA SER A 697 4.73 -14.74 -24.22
C SER A 697 4.84 -13.34 -23.64
N TYR A 698 5.18 -12.36 -24.48
CA TYR A 698 5.15 -10.94 -24.14
C TYR A 698 3.73 -10.39 -24.27
N LEU A 699 3.21 -9.77 -23.22
CA LEU A 699 1.81 -9.32 -23.17
C LEU A 699 1.66 -7.81 -23.26
N LEU A 700 0.64 -7.36 -23.99
CA LEU A 700 0.14 -5.98 -23.97
C LEU A 700 -1.39 -5.97 -23.90
N HIS A 701 -1.96 -5.01 -23.19
CA HIS A 701 -3.39 -4.88 -23.02
C HIS A 701 -3.86 -3.44 -23.18
N THR A 702 -5.02 -3.25 -23.80
CA THR A 702 -5.77 -1.99 -23.81
C THR A 702 -7.17 -2.22 -23.25
N VAL A 703 -7.76 -1.19 -22.64
CA VAL A 703 -9.06 -1.30 -21.93
C VAL A 703 -10.17 -0.44 -22.52
N GLU A 704 -9.89 0.31 -23.60
CA GLU A 704 -10.89 1.17 -24.24
C GLU A 704 -11.10 0.90 -25.73
N LEU A 705 -10.04 0.59 -26.48
CA LEU A 705 -10.04 0.36 -27.92
C LEU A 705 -9.10 -0.80 -28.29
N PRO A 706 -9.36 -1.54 -29.39
CA PRO A 706 -8.45 -2.57 -29.89
C PRO A 706 -7.08 -2.00 -30.28
N MET A 707 -6.05 -2.85 -30.20
CA MET A 707 -4.71 -2.53 -30.69
C MET A 707 -4.62 -2.72 -32.20
N GLU A 708 -3.81 -1.91 -32.87
CA GLU A 708 -3.41 -2.13 -34.26
C GLU A 708 -2.04 -2.83 -34.28
N ILE A 709 -1.90 -3.91 -35.05
CA ILE A 709 -0.68 -4.73 -35.10
C ILE A 709 -0.12 -4.68 -36.52
N GLN A 710 1.19 -4.44 -36.64
CA GLN A 710 1.92 -4.49 -37.89
C GLN A 710 3.14 -5.40 -37.71
N GLU A 711 3.17 -6.50 -38.44
CA GLU A 711 4.32 -7.41 -38.49
C GLU A 711 5.27 -6.94 -39.60
N LEU A 712 6.45 -6.48 -39.20
CA LEU A 712 7.54 -6.09 -40.06
C LEU A 712 8.64 -7.15 -40.01
N THR A 713 9.60 -7.09 -40.94
CA THR A 713 10.63 -8.14 -41.10
C THR A 713 11.36 -8.49 -39.80
N ASP A 714 11.73 -7.47 -39.00
CA ASP A 714 12.53 -7.63 -37.79
C ASP A 714 11.85 -7.05 -36.54
N GLU A 715 10.58 -6.67 -36.63
CA GLU A 715 9.85 -5.87 -35.63
C GLU A 715 8.36 -6.20 -35.63
N VAL A 716 7.73 -6.20 -34.46
CA VAL A 716 6.28 -6.13 -34.34
C VAL A 716 5.91 -4.76 -33.77
N LYS A 717 5.19 -3.95 -34.54
CA LYS A 717 4.66 -2.65 -34.08
C LYS A 717 3.24 -2.85 -33.54
N VAL A 718 3.01 -2.51 -32.27
CA VAL A 718 1.69 -2.58 -31.63
C VAL A 718 1.27 -1.18 -31.19
N ILE A 719 0.15 -0.69 -31.71
CA ILE A 719 -0.35 0.66 -31.43
C ILE A 719 -1.57 0.57 -30.53
N GLY A 720 -1.43 1.05 -29.30
CA GLY A 720 -2.53 1.26 -28.37
C GLY A 720 -3.04 2.70 -28.43
N LYS A 721 -4.37 2.87 -28.38
CA LYS A 721 -5.02 4.18 -28.34
C LYS A 721 -6.09 4.19 -27.25
N ASN A 722 -6.33 5.37 -26.67
CA ASN A 722 -7.49 5.61 -25.82
C ASN A 722 -8.46 6.60 -26.47
N LYS A 723 -9.66 6.73 -25.92
CA LYS A 723 -10.72 7.59 -26.44
C LYS A 723 -10.44 9.08 -26.26
N ALA A 724 -9.45 9.44 -25.43
CA ALA A 724 -9.01 10.81 -25.21
C ALA A 724 -7.92 11.28 -26.20
N GLY A 725 -7.48 10.41 -27.12
CA GLY A 725 -6.45 10.73 -28.10
C GLY A 725 -5.01 10.54 -27.62
N GLY A 726 -4.81 9.85 -26.50
CA GLY A 726 -3.50 9.33 -26.10
C GLY A 726 -3.13 8.09 -26.92
N VAL A 727 -1.85 7.98 -27.25
CA VAL A 727 -1.27 6.93 -28.09
C VAL A 727 -0.03 6.37 -27.41
N SER A 728 0.11 5.05 -27.41
CA SER A 728 1.34 4.35 -27.04
C SER A 728 1.69 3.37 -28.15
N VAL A 729 2.87 3.54 -28.73
CA VAL A 729 3.38 2.69 -29.80
C VAL A 729 4.50 1.82 -29.24
N ALA A 730 4.30 0.51 -29.22
CA ALA A 730 5.31 -0.46 -28.83
C ALA A 730 6.03 -0.98 -30.08
N HIS A 731 7.28 -0.58 -30.26
CA HIS A 731 8.20 -1.16 -31.25
C HIS A 731 8.91 -2.36 -30.62
N LEU A 732 8.39 -3.57 -30.86
CA LEU A 732 8.85 -4.80 -30.20
C LEU A 732 9.84 -5.58 -31.08
N PHE A 733 11.01 -5.86 -30.51
CA PHE A 733 12.06 -6.68 -31.08
C PHE A 733 12.33 -7.88 -30.18
N SER A 734 12.64 -9.03 -30.78
CA SER A 734 12.89 -10.29 -30.06
C SER A 734 14.16 -10.97 -30.57
N SER A 735 14.85 -11.69 -29.69
CA SER A 735 15.98 -12.55 -30.06
C SER A 735 15.58 -13.85 -30.76
N ALA A 736 14.29 -14.21 -30.69
CA ALA A 736 13.72 -15.39 -31.31
C ALA A 736 12.49 -15.01 -32.14
N LYS A 737 12.17 -15.80 -33.17
CA LYS A 737 10.94 -15.61 -33.96
C LYS A 737 9.72 -15.71 -33.03
N THR A 738 8.76 -14.83 -33.26
CA THR A 738 7.50 -14.78 -32.50
C THR A 738 6.27 -14.95 -33.37
N GLU A 739 5.20 -15.42 -32.76
CA GLU A 739 3.83 -15.45 -33.29
C GLU A 739 2.94 -14.50 -32.49
N GLN A 740 2.08 -13.77 -33.20
CA GLN A 740 1.29 -12.67 -32.67
C GLN A 740 -0.18 -13.10 -32.60
N ALA A 741 -0.82 -12.80 -31.47
CA ALA A 741 -2.26 -13.00 -31.31
C ALA A 741 -2.88 -11.80 -30.62
N MET A 742 -4.14 -11.51 -30.96
CA MET A 742 -4.98 -10.59 -30.20
C MET A 742 -6.37 -11.18 -30.03
N VAL A 743 -6.86 -11.17 -28.80
CA VAL A 743 -8.24 -11.55 -28.46
C VAL A 743 -8.92 -10.42 -27.69
N ASP A 744 -10.24 -10.38 -27.77
CA ASP A 744 -11.08 -9.44 -27.03
C ASP A 744 -11.88 -10.12 -25.91
N THR A 745 -11.53 -11.36 -25.57
CA THR A 745 -12.18 -12.15 -24.53
C THR A 745 -11.24 -12.37 -23.34
N PHE A 746 -11.84 -12.33 -22.14
CA PHE A 746 -11.16 -12.73 -20.93
C PHE A 746 -11.10 -14.26 -20.83
N PHE A 747 -10.09 -14.78 -20.13
CA PHE A 747 -10.00 -16.22 -19.83
C PHE A 747 -11.22 -16.73 -19.04
N CYS A 748 -11.75 -15.91 -18.14
CA CYS A 748 -13.02 -16.11 -17.44
C CYS A 748 -13.85 -14.84 -17.55
N ALA A 749 -15.13 -14.94 -17.89
CA ALA A 749 -16.00 -13.77 -18.07
C ALA A 749 -16.21 -13.01 -16.74
N PRO A 750 -16.23 -11.66 -16.75
CA PRO A 750 -16.52 -10.85 -15.56
C PRO A 750 -18.01 -10.90 -15.22
N THR A 751 -18.43 -11.90 -14.46
CA THR A 751 -19.83 -12.04 -14.04
C THR A 751 -20.16 -11.03 -12.94
N ASN A 752 -21.24 -10.25 -13.10
CA ASN A 752 -21.76 -9.34 -12.07
C ASN A 752 -22.59 -10.06 -11.00
N TRP A 753 -22.01 -11.07 -10.35
CA TRP A 753 -22.67 -11.90 -9.34
C TRP A 753 -23.00 -11.12 -8.05
N LYS A 754 -22.29 -10.01 -7.78
CA LYS A 754 -22.57 -9.08 -6.66
C LYS A 754 -23.70 -8.10 -6.90
N ASN A 755 -24.36 -8.18 -8.07
CA ASN A 755 -25.41 -7.25 -8.48
C ASN A 755 -25.01 -5.77 -8.30
N VAL A 756 -23.80 -5.43 -8.72
CA VAL A 756 -23.30 -4.06 -8.68
C VAL A 756 -24.12 -3.22 -9.65
N THR A 757 -24.56 -2.05 -9.22
CA THR A 757 -25.28 -1.08 -10.05
C THR A 757 -24.43 0.15 -10.32
N ASN A 758 -24.69 0.83 -11.44
CA ASN A 758 -24.12 2.13 -11.74
C ASN A 758 -24.85 3.26 -10.98
N ALA A 759 -24.42 4.50 -11.16
CA ALA A 759 -25.01 5.67 -10.51
C ALA A 759 -26.51 5.88 -10.84
N GLN A 760 -27.01 5.30 -11.94
CA GLN A 760 -28.42 5.33 -12.35
C GLN A 760 -29.22 4.12 -11.84
N GLY A 761 -28.64 3.29 -10.96
CA GLY A 761 -29.29 2.10 -10.40
C GLY A 761 -29.42 0.92 -11.36
N LYS A 762 -28.83 0.98 -12.56
CA LYS A 762 -28.85 -0.12 -13.53
C LYS A 762 -27.71 -1.10 -13.25
N ALA A 763 -27.97 -2.40 -13.45
CA ALA A 763 -26.95 -3.44 -13.32
C ALA A 763 -25.72 -3.11 -14.18
N LEU A 764 -24.54 -3.13 -13.55
CA LEU A 764 -23.28 -2.84 -14.19
C LEU A 764 -22.96 -3.94 -15.22
N LYS A 765 -22.60 -3.52 -16.44
CA LYS A 765 -22.06 -4.38 -17.48
C LYS A 765 -20.56 -4.11 -17.57
N TYR A 766 -19.77 -5.17 -17.48
CA TYR A 766 -18.32 -5.09 -17.61
C TYR A 766 -17.94 -5.16 -19.09
N PRO A 767 -17.32 -4.11 -19.66
CA PRO A 767 -16.88 -4.14 -21.05
C PRO A 767 -15.75 -5.15 -21.23
N ASN A 768 -15.62 -5.67 -22.45
CA ASN A 768 -14.44 -6.42 -22.85
C ASN A 768 -13.20 -5.52 -22.91
N HIS A 769 -12.02 -6.13 -22.80
CA HIS A 769 -10.71 -5.51 -23.03
C HIS A 769 -9.99 -6.28 -24.14
N TRP A 770 -8.84 -5.77 -24.60
CA TRP A 770 -8.07 -6.40 -25.67
C TRP A 770 -6.73 -6.89 -25.15
N HIS A 771 -6.34 -8.09 -25.58
CA HIS A 771 -5.20 -8.82 -25.05
C HIS A 771 -4.32 -9.27 -26.20
N PHE A 772 -3.16 -8.64 -26.34
CA PHE A 772 -2.13 -8.99 -27.30
C PHE A 772 -1.10 -9.91 -26.65
N SER A 773 -0.63 -10.89 -27.41
CA SER A 773 0.56 -11.67 -27.07
C SER A 773 1.51 -11.76 -28.26
N SER A 774 2.81 -11.71 -27.97
CA SER A 774 3.88 -12.08 -28.89
C SER A 774 4.65 -13.25 -28.27
N THR A 775 4.48 -14.45 -28.83
CA THR A 775 4.98 -15.70 -28.25
C THR A 775 6.14 -16.25 -29.05
N THR A 776 7.28 -16.50 -28.40
CA THR A 776 8.46 -17.06 -29.09
C THR A 776 8.26 -18.52 -29.48
N VAL A 777 9.01 -18.97 -30.48
CA VAL A 777 9.36 -20.39 -30.58
C VAL A 777 10.02 -20.88 -29.27
N PRO A 778 9.96 -22.20 -28.95
CA PRO A 778 10.60 -22.73 -27.76
C PRO A 778 12.11 -22.43 -27.75
N CYS A 779 12.57 -21.74 -26.71
CA CYS A 779 13.98 -21.43 -26.53
C CYS A 779 14.30 -21.28 -25.04
N LYS A 780 15.55 -21.59 -24.66
CA LYS A 780 15.98 -21.50 -23.26
C LYS A 780 16.22 -20.06 -22.82
N THR A 781 16.74 -19.22 -23.72
CA THR A 781 17.06 -17.82 -23.46
C THR A 781 16.33 -16.95 -24.47
N ALA A 782 15.62 -15.95 -23.97
CA ALA A 782 14.96 -14.95 -24.80
C ALA A 782 15.33 -13.54 -24.33
N ARG A 783 15.35 -12.60 -25.28
CA ARG A 783 15.56 -11.18 -25.02
C ARG A 783 14.54 -10.40 -25.82
N PHE A 784 13.80 -9.55 -25.12
CA PHE A 784 12.91 -8.59 -25.76
C PHE A 784 13.45 -7.18 -25.56
N LEU A 785 13.35 -6.37 -26.61
CA LEU A 785 13.50 -4.93 -26.52
C LEU A 785 12.20 -4.29 -27.00
N THR A 786 11.63 -3.41 -26.20
CA THR A 786 10.51 -2.57 -26.60
C THR A 786 10.91 -1.12 -26.51
N VAL A 787 10.87 -0.40 -27.63
CA VAL A 787 10.89 1.08 -27.62
C VAL A 787 9.44 1.53 -27.59
N MET A 788 9.00 1.99 -26.42
CA MET A 788 7.64 2.44 -26.15
C MET A 788 7.55 3.94 -26.35
N ASP A 789 6.87 4.39 -27.39
CA ASP A 789 6.60 5.80 -27.65
C ASP A 789 5.20 6.19 -27.15
N THR A 790 5.10 6.95 -26.06
CA THR A 790 3.83 7.43 -25.49
C THR A 790 3.68 8.93 -25.66
N HIS A 791 2.61 9.35 -26.34
CA HIS A 791 2.31 10.75 -26.62
C HIS A 791 0.81 10.97 -26.84
N GLY A 792 0.44 12.20 -27.20
CA GLY A 792 -0.90 12.52 -27.70
C GLY A 792 -0.80 13.34 -28.96
N LYS A 793 -1.76 14.24 -29.16
CA LYS A 793 -1.81 15.14 -30.34
C LYS A 793 -0.71 16.21 -30.34
N ASN A 794 0.13 16.27 -29.32
CA ASN A 794 1.22 17.23 -29.20
C ASN A 794 2.37 16.98 -30.19
N ARG A 795 2.53 15.75 -30.68
CA ARG A 795 3.50 15.38 -31.72
C ARG A 795 3.10 14.10 -32.46
N PRO A 796 3.64 13.82 -33.66
CA PRO A 796 3.50 12.52 -34.30
C PRO A 796 4.31 11.42 -33.57
N ASP A 797 4.05 10.16 -33.96
CA ASP A 797 4.88 9.00 -33.61
C ASP A 797 6.36 9.28 -33.93
N MET A 798 7.25 8.94 -33.01
CA MET A 798 8.68 8.99 -33.26
C MET A 798 9.09 7.84 -34.19
N GLN A 799 9.93 8.15 -35.17
CA GLN A 799 10.48 7.13 -36.04
C GLN A 799 11.53 6.31 -35.29
N VAL A 800 11.34 4.99 -35.27
CA VAL A 800 12.31 4.03 -34.75
C VAL A 800 12.98 3.34 -35.93
N VAL A 801 14.31 3.44 -36.02
CA VAL A 801 15.07 2.87 -37.14
C VAL A 801 16.10 1.89 -36.61
N ARG A 802 15.99 0.62 -37.02
CA ARG A 802 16.96 -0.42 -36.69
C ARG A 802 18.01 -0.56 -37.79
N LYS A 803 19.29 -0.65 -37.39
CA LYS A 803 20.44 -1.00 -38.23
C LYS A 803 21.31 -2.00 -37.48
N GLY A 804 21.17 -3.30 -37.81
CA GLY A 804 21.82 -4.38 -37.08
C GLY A 804 21.34 -4.43 -35.62
N ASN A 805 22.29 -4.35 -34.67
CA ASN A 805 22.02 -4.33 -33.23
C ASN A 805 21.84 -2.91 -32.65
N THR A 806 21.80 -1.89 -33.51
CA THR A 806 21.61 -0.49 -33.11
C THR A 806 20.23 -0.01 -33.53
N ILE A 807 19.55 0.67 -32.63
CA ILE A 807 18.25 1.28 -32.83
C ILE A 807 18.37 2.78 -32.55
N GLN A 808 17.87 3.59 -33.47
CA GLN A 808 17.83 5.04 -33.36
C GLN A 808 16.39 5.51 -33.13
N VAL A 809 16.18 6.38 -32.16
CA VAL A 809 14.91 7.06 -31.89
C VAL A 809 15.17 8.51 -31.50
N GLY A 810 14.81 9.45 -32.39
CA GLY A 810 15.24 10.84 -32.27
C GLY A 810 16.77 10.94 -32.15
N ASP A 811 17.27 11.67 -31.14
CA ASP A 811 18.70 11.81 -30.85
C ASP A 811 19.30 10.68 -30.00
N TRP A 812 18.51 9.67 -29.67
CA TRP A 812 18.93 8.54 -28.84
C TRP A 812 19.37 7.35 -29.68
N THR A 813 20.50 6.78 -29.29
CA THR A 813 21.02 5.53 -29.83
C THR A 813 20.95 4.44 -28.76
N ILE A 814 20.35 3.30 -29.11
CA ILE A 814 20.19 2.12 -28.27
C ILE A 814 20.94 0.98 -28.94
N THR A 815 21.87 0.34 -28.21
CA THR A 815 22.55 -0.88 -28.63
C THR A 815 22.32 -1.94 -27.58
N CYS A 816 21.85 -3.11 -27.95
CA CYS A 816 21.63 -4.19 -26.99
C CYS A 816 21.88 -5.57 -27.61
N ASN A 817 22.05 -6.57 -26.75
CA ASN A 817 22.07 -7.96 -27.20
C ASN A 817 20.63 -8.42 -27.45
N LEU A 818 20.31 -8.70 -28.72
CA LEU A 818 19.04 -9.29 -29.19
C LEU A 818 19.30 -10.64 -29.88
N THR A 819 20.15 -11.46 -29.28
CA THR A 819 20.38 -12.85 -29.71
C THR A 819 20.16 -13.79 -28.53
N GLU A 820 20.09 -15.10 -28.74
CA GLU A 820 20.12 -16.07 -27.63
C GLU A 820 21.54 -16.22 -27.03
N LYS A 821 22.58 -15.85 -27.78
CA LYS A 821 24.00 -16.06 -27.41
C LYS A 821 24.54 -14.89 -26.59
N GLY A 822 25.58 -15.14 -25.79
CA GLY A 822 26.19 -14.13 -24.93
C GLY A 822 25.30 -13.73 -23.75
N LYS A 823 25.73 -12.72 -22.98
CA LYS A 823 25.02 -12.20 -21.80
C LYS A 823 24.16 -10.99 -22.15
N ALA A 824 23.16 -10.70 -21.32
CA ALA A 824 22.29 -9.54 -21.50
C ALA A 824 23.10 -8.25 -21.38
N ALA A 825 22.91 -7.33 -22.31
CA ALA A 825 23.63 -6.06 -22.32
C ALA A 825 22.80 -5.02 -23.07
N ILE A 826 22.75 -3.80 -22.54
CA ILE A 826 22.11 -2.65 -23.15
C ILE A 826 22.92 -1.38 -22.86
N TYR A 827 23.18 -0.63 -23.93
CA TYR A 827 23.77 0.70 -23.90
C TYR A 827 22.82 1.69 -24.56
N VAL A 828 22.41 2.70 -23.81
CA VAL A 828 21.55 3.80 -24.28
C VAL A 828 22.33 5.09 -24.17
N SER A 829 22.33 5.92 -25.20
CA SER A 829 23.04 7.20 -25.14
C SER A 829 22.38 8.30 -25.96
N ASN A 830 22.53 9.53 -25.47
CA ASN A 830 22.30 10.76 -26.22
C ASN A 830 23.60 11.55 -26.21
N LYS A 831 24.26 11.66 -27.38
CA LYS A 831 25.56 12.32 -27.49
C LYS A 831 25.46 13.83 -27.30
N THR A 832 24.38 14.45 -27.77
CA THR A 832 24.13 15.88 -27.68
C THR A 832 23.99 16.31 -26.21
N GLU A 833 23.17 15.57 -25.46
CA GLU A 833 22.95 15.81 -24.03
C GLU A 833 24.10 15.26 -23.15
N LYS A 834 25.03 14.48 -23.72
CA LYS A 834 26.12 13.80 -22.99
C LYS A 834 25.59 12.90 -21.85
N VAL A 835 24.55 12.14 -22.17
CA VAL A 835 23.83 11.25 -21.25
C VAL A 835 23.97 9.81 -21.73
N SER A 836 24.17 8.86 -20.81
CA SER A 836 24.20 7.44 -21.16
C SER A 836 23.82 6.52 -20.01
N LEU A 837 23.39 5.32 -20.35
CA LEU A 837 23.23 4.19 -19.45
C LEU A 837 23.87 2.95 -20.07
N ASN A 838 24.66 2.22 -19.29
CA ASN A 838 25.35 1.02 -19.71
C ASN A 838 25.14 -0.11 -18.69
N TYR A 839 24.41 -1.14 -19.08
CA TYR A 839 24.31 -2.42 -18.37
C TYR A 839 24.92 -3.52 -19.24
N ASP A 840 25.77 -4.36 -18.66
CA ASP A 840 26.32 -5.55 -19.30
C ASP A 840 26.48 -6.64 -18.25
N ALA A 841 25.64 -7.68 -18.29
CA ALA A 841 25.69 -8.78 -17.33
C ALA A 841 26.97 -9.63 -17.43
N GLY A 842 27.70 -9.55 -18.54
CA GLY A 842 28.96 -10.26 -18.76
C GLY A 842 30.21 -9.46 -18.40
N LYS A 843 30.07 -8.16 -18.07
CA LYS A 843 31.19 -7.26 -17.74
C LYS A 843 30.87 -6.43 -16.51
N LYS A 844 31.88 -5.80 -15.90
CA LYS A 844 31.69 -4.90 -14.74
C LYS A 844 30.84 -5.53 -13.63
N GLU A 845 30.98 -6.85 -13.47
CA GLU A 845 30.23 -7.69 -12.52
C GLU A 845 28.70 -7.62 -12.66
N GLY A 846 28.17 -7.07 -13.76
CA GLY A 846 26.75 -6.84 -13.98
C GLY A 846 26.20 -5.55 -13.37
N ALA A 847 27.06 -4.57 -13.04
CA ALA A 847 26.64 -3.24 -12.59
C ALA A 847 26.03 -2.40 -13.73
N THR A 848 25.16 -1.44 -13.39
CA THR A 848 24.63 -0.46 -14.35
C THR A 848 25.32 0.88 -14.13
N ILE A 849 25.98 1.43 -15.16
CA ILE A 849 26.61 2.74 -15.10
C ILE A 849 25.70 3.77 -15.76
N VAL A 850 25.41 4.86 -15.07
CA VAL A 850 24.62 5.98 -15.57
C VAL A 850 25.47 7.24 -15.58
N THR A 851 25.46 7.95 -16.71
CA THR A 851 25.97 9.31 -16.86
C THR A 851 24.79 10.21 -17.18
N ASP A 852 24.51 11.20 -16.33
CA ASP A 852 23.40 12.15 -16.49
C ASP A 852 23.89 13.60 -16.44
N GLN A 853 23.05 14.55 -16.86
CA GLN A 853 23.24 15.99 -16.64
C GLN A 853 22.18 16.49 -15.66
N VAL A 854 22.60 16.85 -14.44
CA VAL A 854 21.71 17.33 -13.38
C VAL A 854 22.09 18.77 -13.05
N LYS A 855 21.16 19.72 -13.26
CA LYS A 855 21.39 21.17 -13.06
C LYS A 855 22.68 21.67 -13.74
N GLY A 856 22.92 21.20 -14.98
CA GLY A 856 24.08 21.57 -15.78
C GLY A 856 25.41 20.93 -15.39
N LYS A 857 25.41 19.96 -14.46
CA LYS A 857 26.60 19.21 -14.05
C LYS A 857 26.49 17.75 -14.46
N GLN A 858 27.59 17.19 -14.99
CA GLN A 858 27.65 15.76 -15.28
C GLN A 858 27.71 14.96 -13.97
N VAL A 859 26.82 13.99 -13.83
CA VAL A 859 26.77 13.06 -12.71
C VAL A 859 27.04 11.65 -13.23
N ASN A 860 27.94 10.92 -12.58
CA ASN A 860 28.21 9.50 -12.89
C ASN A 860 27.82 8.64 -11.68
N LYS A 861 27.05 7.58 -11.92
CA LYS A 861 26.60 6.62 -10.89
C LYS A 861 26.87 5.19 -11.34
N VAL A 862 27.34 4.37 -10.41
CA VAL A 862 27.42 2.91 -10.55
C VAL A 862 26.36 2.32 -9.66
N LEU A 863 25.45 1.55 -10.25
CA LEU A 863 24.30 0.96 -9.59
C LEU A 863 24.52 -0.55 -9.47
N THR A 864 24.42 -1.06 -8.24
CA THR A 864 24.50 -2.47 -7.89
C THR A 864 23.21 -2.89 -7.19
N ASP A 865 22.95 -4.18 -7.11
CA ASP A 865 21.75 -4.68 -6.45
C ASP A 865 21.79 -4.41 -4.93
N TYR A 866 20.62 -4.09 -4.39
CA TYR A 866 20.38 -3.88 -2.97
C TYR A 866 19.03 -4.51 -2.60
N LEU A 867 19.03 -5.37 -1.58
CA LEU A 867 17.81 -5.91 -0.98
C LEU A 867 17.53 -5.10 0.29
N PRO A 868 16.39 -4.38 0.38
CA PRO A 868 16.05 -3.65 1.59
C PRO A 868 15.64 -4.59 2.72
N ASP A 869 15.72 -4.10 3.96
CA ASP A 869 15.09 -4.73 5.11
C ASP A 869 13.56 -4.53 5.01
N PHE A 870 12.81 -5.63 5.07
CA PHE A 870 11.35 -5.59 5.10
C PHE A 870 10.84 -5.71 6.54
N GLU A 871 9.63 -5.18 6.78
CA GLU A 871 9.02 -5.13 8.11
C GLU A 871 8.70 -6.52 8.71
N ILE A 872 8.37 -7.50 7.86
CA ILE A 872 7.85 -8.82 8.27
C ILE A 872 8.05 -9.88 7.21
#